data_AF-A0A356IYI1-F1
#
_entry.id   AF-A0A356IYI1-F1
#
_cell.length_a   1.000
_cell.length_b   1.000
_cell.length_c   1.000
_cell.angle_alpha   90.00
_cell.angle_beta   90.00
_cell.angle_gamma   90.00
#
_symmetry.space_group_name_H-M   'P 1'
#
loop_
_entity.id
_entity.type
_entity.pdbx_description
1 polymer ?
#
loop_
_entity_poly.entity_id
_entity_poly.type
_entity_poly.pdbx_seq_one_letter_code
_entity_poly.pdbx_strand_id
1 'polypeptide(L)'
;MPTRHLHGGRHPDRGRLWRTSVGALCSLLSTFLLFTFVFAQDDTQAGIKPAPTAPAAEALSPQELVQQAWAASGQGDLRKLEEIVGQCVALYGKDAKEQEKQLTGFPQRGQEEQYQALNSVATCLFIRAEALMNAGKTGEAVVKFQEIMDEYPWAQAWDPRGWYWSVAEKSQASINVLTGKVEEEPEVQPDKVRRTKPYIHTRGKSRVVDYQKYGEFQNVGTQDYGYVVKDMEGLSAAVGEGIYPNSGAIYQNPRYKEVRKEGRLKGKHWDFVNSDDLEAAYFKWVTAPEAWGVRLFYLGSIFEKAEMYDEALRAYRALVVHFPKTVAWTYWQTPWYPGQAAIAKIRHILRIHPELDLAEKYMKITVHNGFDNDAQNDVIVTWPGKIVQKSLIDKLKERWHLDERVDLGAPKKRVGEGTVQLVQYANGHWQLLVQGRPYVIKGMTYAPTRIGQSPDKGTLANWMEEDTNGNGRIDGPYDSWVDKNRNNQQDPDEPVVGDFALMKAMGVNTLRIYAQPQKPDKALLKKMFEEYGFRVIIGNFLGKYAIDSGAAWAEGTDYENPGHRENMMASVQKMVMEFKDEPYVLLWVLGNENNYGVASNADKKPQAYFEFVNEVARWIKSVDPDHPVAVNNGDTLFLDIFARYAPDVDIFAANVYRGDYGFGSFWEQVFDASGKPAFITEYGCPAFAPHLTLEEGDEAQAAYHRGNWMDIAENLAGS
;
A
#
# COMPACT_ATOMS: atom_id res chain seq x y z
N MET A 1 -12.94 -61.69 -9.22
CA MET A 1 -13.79 -62.79 -9.73
C MET A 1 -15.26 -62.35 -9.62
N PRO A 2 -16.18 -62.83 -10.46
CA PRO A 2 -16.65 -62.03 -11.61
C PRO A 2 -18.20 -61.79 -11.60
N THR A 3 -18.96 -61.35 -12.63
CA THR A 3 -18.85 -61.46 -14.10
C THR A 3 -19.91 -60.58 -14.84
N ARG A 4 -19.57 -59.98 -16.02
CA ARG A 4 -20.45 -59.76 -17.23
C ARG A 4 -21.69 -58.84 -17.09
N HIS A 5 -22.41 -58.36 -18.14
CA HIS A 5 -22.34 -58.41 -19.63
C HIS A 5 -22.88 -57.05 -20.21
N LEU A 6 -22.21 -56.38 -21.17
CA LEU A 6 -22.41 -56.32 -22.65
C LEU A 6 -23.60 -55.51 -23.27
N HIS A 7 -23.24 -54.69 -24.28
CA HIS A 7 -24.06 -54.03 -25.34
C HIS A 7 -25.08 -52.95 -24.89
N GLY A 8 -25.44 -51.90 -25.67
CA GLY A 8 -25.05 -51.41 -27.02
C GLY A 8 -26.24 -50.59 -27.62
N GLY A 9 -26.14 -49.60 -28.52
CA GLY A 9 -25.04 -48.93 -29.24
C GLY A 9 -25.63 -47.97 -30.31
N ARG A 10 -24.82 -47.49 -31.27
CA ARG A 10 -25.19 -46.74 -32.52
C ARG A 10 -25.72 -45.28 -32.42
N HIS A 11 -24.81 -44.36 -32.77
CA HIS A 11 -25.07 -43.14 -33.55
C HIS A 11 -25.61 -43.48 -34.97
N PRO A 12 -26.22 -42.54 -35.74
CA PRO A 12 -25.39 -41.68 -36.62
C PRO A 12 -25.94 -40.27 -37.00
N ASP A 13 -25.02 -39.44 -37.53
CA ASP A 13 -25.14 -38.45 -38.62
C ASP A 13 -26.26 -37.37 -38.67
N ARG A 14 -25.90 -36.07 -38.60
CA ARG A 14 -25.47 -35.12 -39.67
C ARG A 14 -26.63 -34.42 -40.42
N GLY A 15 -26.67 -33.09 -40.33
CA GLY A 15 -27.46 -32.21 -41.21
C GLY A 15 -26.84 -30.81 -41.25
N ARG A 16 -26.39 -30.35 -42.42
CA ARG A 16 -25.69 -29.07 -42.66
C ARG A 16 -26.51 -28.25 -43.67
N LEU A 17 -26.44 -26.91 -43.62
CA LEU A 17 -26.17 -25.97 -44.74
C LEU A 17 -26.96 -24.62 -44.68
N TRP A 18 -26.21 -23.50 -44.67
CA TRP A 18 -26.44 -22.23 -45.40
C TRP A 18 -27.65 -21.32 -45.06
N ARG A 19 -27.73 -20.04 -45.49
CA ARG A 19 -26.79 -18.88 -45.64
C ARG A 19 -27.63 -17.66 -46.16
N THR A 20 -27.04 -16.46 -46.23
CA THR A 20 -27.56 -15.21 -46.90
C THR A 20 -28.73 -14.45 -46.23
N SER A 21 -28.96 -13.13 -46.43
CA SER A 21 -28.07 -11.99 -46.77
C SER A 21 -28.77 -10.62 -46.62
N VAL A 22 -28.02 -9.58 -46.20
CA VAL A 22 -27.98 -8.17 -46.72
C VAL A 22 -29.27 -7.36 -46.98
N GLY A 23 -29.31 -6.09 -46.53
CA GLY A 23 -29.90 -5.02 -47.37
C GLY A 23 -30.36 -3.69 -46.75
N ALA A 24 -29.63 -2.60 -47.05
CA ALA A 24 -30.02 -1.17 -47.19
C ALA A 24 -30.71 -0.41 -46.02
N LEU A 25 -30.36 0.84 -45.64
CA LEU A 25 -30.10 2.15 -46.32
C LEU A 25 -31.35 3.00 -46.61
N CYS A 26 -31.42 4.20 -45.98
CA CYS A 26 -31.79 5.47 -46.63
C CYS A 26 -31.45 6.69 -45.75
N SER A 27 -31.36 7.87 -46.36
CA SER A 27 -30.90 9.14 -45.75
C SER A 27 -31.94 10.26 -45.91
N LEU A 28 -31.67 11.49 -45.41
CA LEU A 28 -31.63 12.78 -46.16
C LEU A 28 -31.99 14.03 -45.31
N LEU A 29 -31.17 15.09 -45.44
CA LEU A 29 -31.49 16.56 -45.49
C LEU A 29 -32.30 17.21 -44.33
N SER A 30 -32.21 18.50 -43.94
CA SER A 30 -31.29 19.66 -44.11
C SER A 30 -31.79 20.77 -43.10
N THR A 31 -31.50 22.09 -43.08
CA THR A 31 -30.92 23.09 -44.03
C THR A 31 -30.48 24.38 -43.30
N PHE A 32 -29.42 25.04 -43.78
CA PHE A 32 -29.08 26.49 -43.73
C PHE A 32 -29.55 27.43 -42.58
N LEU A 33 -28.62 28.26 -42.09
CA LEU A 33 -28.67 29.73 -42.30
C LEU A 33 -27.29 30.41 -42.08
N LEU A 34 -27.02 31.49 -42.83
CA LEU A 34 -25.85 32.38 -42.71
C LEU A 34 -26.32 33.76 -42.18
N PHE A 35 -25.41 34.58 -41.61
CA PHE A 35 -24.89 35.83 -42.21
C PHE A 35 -24.14 36.75 -41.20
N THR A 36 -22.81 36.93 -41.41
CA THR A 36 -22.04 38.21 -41.41
C THR A 36 -22.05 39.18 -40.21
N PHE A 37 -21.13 40.16 -40.03
CA PHE A 37 -19.86 40.58 -40.68
C PHE A 37 -18.97 41.20 -39.55
N VAL A 38 -17.67 41.46 -39.72
CA VAL A 38 -17.06 42.72 -40.26
C VAL A 38 -15.53 42.52 -40.36
N PHE A 39 -14.86 43.35 -41.19
CA PHE A 39 -13.47 43.19 -41.65
C PHE A 39 -12.38 43.85 -40.78
N ALA A 40 -11.16 43.34 -40.95
CA ALA A 40 -9.94 44.15 -41.08
C ALA A 40 -9.08 43.54 -42.21
N GLN A 41 -8.31 44.35 -42.95
CA GLN A 41 -7.44 43.93 -44.06
C GLN A 41 -5.95 44.11 -43.68
N ASP A 42 -5.07 43.29 -44.28
CA ASP A 42 -4.17 43.79 -45.34
C ASP A 42 -3.40 42.65 -46.04
N ASP A 43 -2.82 42.96 -47.21
CA ASP A 43 -2.34 42.00 -48.21
C ASP A 43 -0.97 41.37 -47.91
N THR A 44 -0.74 40.13 -48.36
CA THR A 44 0.06 39.91 -49.59
C THR A 44 0.19 38.45 -50.07
N GLN A 45 0.15 38.31 -51.40
CA GLN A 45 0.65 37.20 -52.26
C GLN A 45 0.06 35.78 -52.10
N ALA A 46 -0.39 35.24 -53.23
CA ALA A 46 -1.04 33.94 -53.32
C ALA A 46 -0.08 32.82 -53.75
N GLY A 47 -0.11 31.69 -53.05
CA GLY A 47 0.38 30.40 -53.52
C GLY A 47 -0.79 29.41 -53.58
N ILE A 48 -1.01 28.79 -54.73
CA ILE A 48 -2.13 27.85 -54.92
C ILE A 48 -1.84 26.55 -54.13
N LYS A 49 -2.57 26.34 -53.03
CA LYS A 49 -2.58 25.04 -52.34
C LYS A 49 -3.48 24.05 -53.10
N PRO A 50 -3.05 22.78 -53.31
CA PRO A 50 -3.95 21.74 -53.78
C PRO A 50 -5.02 21.43 -52.71
N ALA A 51 -6.14 20.85 -53.14
CA ALA A 51 -7.21 20.45 -52.23
C ALA A 51 -6.72 19.39 -51.22
N PRO A 52 -7.23 19.39 -49.97
CA PRO A 52 -6.81 18.43 -48.96
C PRO A 52 -7.21 17.01 -49.37
N THR A 53 -6.21 16.14 -49.50
CA THR A 53 -6.41 14.69 -49.45
C THR A 53 -7.03 14.32 -48.10
N ALA A 54 -7.94 13.34 -48.09
CA ALA A 54 -8.42 12.76 -46.83
C ALA A 54 -7.23 12.28 -45.98
N PRO A 55 -7.27 12.42 -44.64
CA PRO A 55 -6.20 11.94 -43.79
C PRO A 55 -6.03 10.43 -43.99
N ALA A 56 -4.79 10.00 -44.27
CA ALA A 56 -4.42 8.62 -44.04
C ALA A 56 -4.56 8.35 -42.54
N ALA A 57 -5.01 7.15 -42.16
CA ALA A 57 -4.99 6.75 -40.77
C ALA A 57 -3.54 6.80 -40.26
N GLU A 58 -3.31 7.53 -39.17
CA GLU A 58 -1.98 7.59 -38.55
C GLU A 58 -1.58 6.18 -38.07
N ALA A 59 -0.32 5.84 -38.27
CA ALA A 59 0.18 4.52 -37.88
C ALA A 59 0.26 4.46 -36.35
N LEU A 60 -0.49 3.53 -35.76
CA LEU A 60 -0.49 3.26 -34.31
C LEU A 60 0.94 3.17 -33.79
N SER A 61 1.22 3.96 -32.75
CA SER A 61 2.54 4.05 -32.13
C SER A 61 2.97 2.71 -31.51
N PRO A 62 4.28 2.52 -31.22
CA PRO A 62 4.77 1.31 -30.56
C PRO A 62 4.05 1.04 -29.23
N GLN A 63 3.77 2.11 -28.47
CA GLN A 63 3.12 2.05 -27.16
C GLN A 63 1.63 1.68 -27.26
N GLU A 64 0.87 2.25 -28.20
CA GLU A 64 -0.53 1.88 -28.42
C GLU A 64 -0.68 0.40 -28.81
N LEU A 65 0.25 -0.14 -29.59
CA LEU A 65 0.27 -1.56 -29.95
C LEU A 65 0.53 -2.46 -28.72
N VAL A 66 1.41 -2.05 -27.80
CA VAL A 66 1.61 -2.76 -26.52
C VAL A 66 0.34 -2.72 -25.66
N GLN A 67 -0.32 -1.56 -25.56
CA GLN A 67 -1.58 -1.42 -24.80
C GLN A 67 -2.68 -2.30 -25.39
N GLN A 68 -2.82 -2.33 -26.71
CA GLN A 68 -3.80 -3.18 -27.40
C GLN A 68 -3.45 -4.67 -27.27
N ALA A 69 -2.16 -5.04 -27.27
CA ALA A 69 -1.72 -6.41 -27.05
C ALA A 69 -2.07 -6.91 -25.63
N TRP A 70 -1.79 -6.11 -24.59
CA TRP A 70 -2.22 -6.43 -23.22
C TRP A 70 -3.74 -6.59 -23.12
N ALA A 71 -4.51 -5.68 -23.73
CA ALA A 71 -5.97 -5.75 -23.74
C ALA A 71 -6.50 -7.00 -24.47
N ALA A 72 -5.92 -7.38 -25.62
CA ALA A 72 -6.30 -8.58 -26.35
C ALA A 72 -5.93 -9.86 -25.59
N SER A 73 -4.76 -9.90 -24.94
CA SER A 73 -4.31 -11.03 -24.12
C SER A 73 -5.21 -11.23 -22.89
N GLY A 74 -5.50 -10.16 -22.14
CA GLY A 74 -6.41 -10.21 -20.99
C GLY A 74 -7.86 -10.54 -21.34
N GLN A 75 -8.29 -10.31 -22.59
CA GLN A 75 -9.59 -10.75 -23.13
C GLN A 75 -9.57 -12.18 -23.70
N GLY A 76 -8.41 -12.84 -23.76
CA GLY A 76 -8.24 -14.15 -24.38
C GLY A 76 -8.38 -14.16 -25.92
N ASP A 77 -8.41 -13.00 -26.58
CA ASP A 77 -8.49 -12.93 -28.04
C ASP A 77 -7.11 -13.13 -28.68
N LEU A 78 -6.69 -14.40 -28.69
CA LEU A 78 -5.43 -14.84 -29.29
C LEU A 78 -5.30 -14.48 -30.78
N ARG A 79 -6.40 -14.27 -31.51
CA ARG A 79 -6.35 -13.86 -32.92
C ARG A 79 -5.98 -12.38 -33.01
N LYS A 80 -6.69 -11.53 -32.30
CA LYS A 80 -6.42 -10.08 -32.25
C LYS A 80 -5.03 -9.80 -31.70
N LEU A 81 -4.58 -10.57 -30.69
CA LEU A 81 -3.21 -10.50 -30.18
C LEU A 81 -2.16 -10.82 -31.26
N GLU A 82 -2.33 -11.91 -32.02
CA GLU A 82 -1.42 -12.27 -33.12
C GLU A 82 -1.40 -11.18 -34.22
N GLU A 83 -2.55 -10.59 -34.56
CA GLU A 83 -2.67 -9.48 -35.51
C GLU A 83 -1.91 -8.23 -35.03
N ILE A 84 -2.08 -7.82 -33.77
CA ILE A 84 -1.41 -6.66 -33.15
C ILE A 84 0.11 -6.88 -33.05
N VAL A 85 0.55 -8.06 -32.59
CA VAL A 85 1.98 -8.37 -32.44
C VAL A 85 2.65 -8.48 -33.82
N GLY A 86 1.96 -9.04 -34.81
CA GLY A 86 2.39 -9.03 -36.21
C GLY A 86 2.55 -7.60 -36.76
N GLN A 87 1.59 -6.71 -36.49
CA GLN A 87 1.68 -5.29 -36.85
C GLN A 87 2.84 -4.58 -36.15
N CYS A 88 3.05 -4.81 -34.85
CA CYS A 88 4.14 -4.21 -34.08
C CYS A 88 5.52 -4.63 -34.63
N VAL A 89 5.73 -5.92 -34.88
CA VAL A 89 6.97 -6.46 -35.47
C VAL A 89 7.16 -5.92 -36.90
N ALA A 90 6.10 -5.83 -37.71
CA ALA A 90 6.18 -5.35 -39.09
C ALA A 90 6.49 -3.85 -39.21
N LEU A 91 6.00 -3.02 -38.29
CA LEU A 91 6.27 -1.57 -38.27
C LEU A 91 7.61 -1.25 -37.60
N TYR A 92 7.92 -1.87 -36.45
CA TYR A 92 8.98 -1.41 -35.54
C TYR A 92 10.10 -2.43 -35.31
N GLY A 93 9.95 -3.69 -35.74
CA GLY A 93 10.92 -4.76 -35.47
C GLY A 93 12.31 -4.54 -36.08
N LYS A 94 12.41 -3.75 -37.16
CA LYS A 94 13.70 -3.34 -37.73
C LYS A 94 14.44 -2.35 -36.81
N ASP A 95 13.72 -1.34 -36.34
CA ASP A 95 14.29 -0.25 -35.55
C ASP A 95 14.58 -0.72 -34.11
N ALA A 96 13.74 -1.63 -33.58
CA ALA A 96 14.02 -2.40 -32.37
C ALA A 96 15.39 -3.10 -32.41
N LYS A 97 15.68 -3.83 -33.51
CA LYS A 97 16.97 -4.51 -33.70
C LYS A 97 18.14 -3.57 -34.00
N GLU A 98 17.90 -2.30 -34.33
CA GLU A 98 18.97 -1.30 -34.46
C GLU A 98 19.22 -0.58 -33.13
N GLN A 99 18.18 -0.37 -32.33
CA GLN A 99 18.24 0.12 -30.96
C GLN A 99 19.00 -0.86 -30.04
N GLU A 100 18.72 -2.16 -30.13
CA GLU A 100 19.39 -3.19 -29.32
C GLU A 100 20.92 -3.22 -29.54
N LYS A 101 21.38 -3.11 -30.79
CA LYS A 101 22.82 -3.11 -31.14
C LYS A 101 23.60 -1.92 -30.56
N GLN A 102 22.90 -0.85 -30.18
CA GLN A 102 23.51 0.35 -29.59
C GLN A 102 23.72 0.20 -28.08
N LEU A 103 23.19 -0.88 -27.48
CA LEU A 103 23.24 -1.15 -26.06
C LEU A 103 24.26 -2.24 -25.70
N THR A 104 24.92 -2.05 -24.56
CA THR A 104 25.85 -3.00 -23.92
C THR A 104 25.43 -3.29 -22.47
N GLY A 105 24.21 -2.91 -22.13
CA GLY A 105 23.58 -2.85 -20.81
C GLY A 105 22.28 -2.06 -20.92
N PHE A 106 21.41 -2.11 -19.91
CA PHE A 106 20.17 -1.33 -19.91
C PHE A 106 20.43 0.18 -20.03
N PRO A 107 19.58 0.95 -20.76
CA PRO A 107 19.60 2.41 -20.77
C PRO A 107 19.59 3.02 -19.36
N GLN A 108 20.18 4.21 -19.20
CA GLN A 108 20.12 4.90 -17.91
C GLN A 108 18.69 5.42 -17.66
N ARG A 109 18.30 5.52 -16.38
CA ARG A 109 16.97 6.01 -15.99
C ARG A 109 16.73 7.43 -16.54
N GLY A 110 15.62 7.64 -17.23
CA GLY A 110 15.30 8.84 -18.00
C GLY A 110 15.74 8.80 -19.48
N GLN A 111 16.21 7.65 -19.99
CA GLN A 111 16.57 7.44 -21.40
C GLN A 111 15.69 6.38 -22.09
N GLU A 112 14.80 5.71 -21.36
CA GLU A 112 14.01 4.56 -21.81
C GLU A 112 13.10 4.90 -23.00
N GLU A 113 12.63 6.15 -23.10
CA GLU A 113 11.84 6.65 -24.23
C GLU A 113 12.63 6.68 -25.56
N GLN A 114 13.95 6.77 -25.52
CA GLN A 114 14.80 6.73 -26.72
C GLN A 114 14.80 5.33 -27.37
N TYR A 115 14.36 4.31 -26.62
CA TYR A 115 14.36 2.90 -26.99
C TYR A 115 12.93 2.33 -27.13
N GLN A 116 11.93 3.19 -27.43
CA GLN A 116 10.52 2.80 -27.52
C GLN A 116 10.24 1.66 -28.52
N ALA A 117 10.93 1.58 -29.66
CA ALA A 117 10.69 0.52 -30.65
C ALA A 117 11.17 -0.84 -30.13
N LEU A 118 12.39 -0.89 -29.58
CA LEU A 118 12.95 -2.04 -28.88
C LEU A 118 12.02 -2.52 -27.76
N ASN A 119 11.74 -1.64 -26.80
CA ASN A 119 10.95 -1.95 -25.62
C ASN A 119 9.55 -2.45 -26.00
N SER A 120 8.91 -1.83 -26.99
CA SER A 120 7.54 -2.20 -27.40
C SER A 120 7.48 -3.51 -28.18
N VAL A 121 8.42 -3.76 -29.11
CA VAL A 121 8.47 -5.01 -29.89
C VAL A 121 8.75 -6.20 -28.97
N ALA A 122 9.73 -6.08 -28.06
CA ALA A 122 10.03 -7.12 -27.08
C ALA A 122 8.83 -7.38 -26.15
N THR A 123 8.14 -6.33 -25.67
CA THR A 123 6.94 -6.46 -24.84
C THR A 123 5.80 -7.17 -25.60
N CYS A 124 5.53 -6.79 -26.85
CA CYS A 124 4.54 -7.45 -27.71
C CYS A 124 4.85 -8.94 -27.93
N LEU A 125 6.12 -9.29 -28.14
CA LEU A 125 6.55 -10.69 -28.23
C LEU A 125 6.39 -11.43 -26.90
N PHE A 126 6.67 -10.78 -25.77
CA PHE A 126 6.50 -11.35 -24.42
C PHE A 126 5.04 -11.65 -24.10
N ILE A 127 4.12 -10.72 -24.35
CA ILE A 127 2.66 -10.92 -24.17
C ILE A 127 2.19 -12.13 -24.98
N ARG A 128 2.71 -12.30 -26.21
CA ARG A 128 2.42 -13.46 -27.06
C ARG A 128 2.96 -14.77 -26.46
N ALA A 129 4.17 -14.76 -25.90
CA ALA A 129 4.76 -15.93 -25.24
C ALA A 129 3.99 -16.32 -23.97
N GLU A 130 3.54 -15.35 -23.16
CA GLU A 130 2.64 -15.58 -22.02
C GLU A 130 1.28 -16.13 -22.46
N ALA A 131 0.70 -15.61 -23.54
CA ALA A 131 -0.56 -16.12 -24.08
C ALA A 131 -0.45 -17.57 -24.58
N LEU A 132 0.71 -17.96 -25.14
CA LEU A 132 1.01 -19.36 -25.49
C LEU A 132 1.17 -20.23 -24.24
N MET A 133 1.84 -19.73 -23.20
CA MET A 133 2.00 -20.38 -21.90
C MET A 133 0.64 -20.65 -21.23
N ASN A 134 -0.22 -19.63 -21.16
CA ASN A 134 -1.56 -19.71 -20.57
C ASN A 134 -2.50 -20.61 -21.40
N ALA A 135 -2.28 -20.72 -22.72
CA ALA A 135 -2.94 -21.70 -23.59
C ALA A 135 -2.39 -23.14 -23.47
N GLY A 136 -1.49 -23.42 -22.52
CA GLY A 136 -0.89 -24.74 -22.29
C GLY A 136 0.13 -25.18 -23.35
N LYS A 137 0.55 -24.28 -24.25
CA LYS A 137 1.50 -24.57 -25.34
C LYS A 137 2.96 -24.44 -24.86
N THR A 138 3.30 -25.12 -23.76
CA THR A 138 4.60 -25.01 -23.06
C THR A 138 5.82 -24.99 -24.00
N GLY A 139 5.90 -25.91 -24.97
CA GLY A 139 7.02 -25.98 -25.90
C GLY A 139 7.11 -24.79 -26.88
N GLU A 140 5.98 -24.23 -27.31
CA GLU A 140 5.97 -23.02 -28.15
C GLU A 140 6.34 -21.79 -27.32
N ALA A 141 5.81 -21.70 -26.09
CA ALA A 141 6.08 -20.59 -25.17
C ALA A 141 7.55 -20.51 -24.76
N VAL A 142 8.19 -21.63 -24.37
CA VAL A 142 9.62 -21.68 -24.03
C VAL A 142 10.49 -21.21 -25.20
N VAL A 143 10.18 -21.62 -26.44
CA VAL A 143 10.90 -21.15 -27.64
C VAL A 143 10.72 -19.65 -27.82
N LYS A 144 9.52 -19.08 -27.61
CA LYS A 144 9.30 -17.63 -27.75
C LYS A 144 9.92 -16.80 -26.64
N PHE A 145 9.96 -17.28 -25.40
CA PHE A 145 10.73 -16.63 -24.34
C PHE A 145 12.24 -16.65 -24.63
N GLN A 146 12.79 -17.76 -25.16
CA GLN A 146 14.20 -17.83 -25.54
C GLN A 146 14.53 -16.89 -26.71
N GLU A 147 13.69 -16.84 -27.76
CA GLU A 147 13.85 -15.89 -28.88
C GLU A 147 13.91 -14.44 -28.39
N ILE A 148 13.14 -14.06 -27.36
CA ILE A 148 13.17 -12.71 -26.79
C ILE A 148 14.49 -12.44 -26.05
N MET A 149 14.97 -13.41 -25.26
CA MET A 149 16.25 -13.30 -24.54
C MET A 149 17.45 -13.22 -25.49
N ASP A 150 17.40 -13.96 -26.60
CA ASP A 150 18.48 -14.03 -27.59
C ASP A 150 18.50 -12.80 -28.52
N GLU A 151 17.34 -12.22 -28.86
CA GLU A 151 17.24 -11.07 -29.78
C GLU A 151 17.14 -9.70 -29.10
N TYR A 152 16.67 -9.60 -27.85
CA TYR A 152 16.41 -8.32 -27.15
C TYR A 152 16.80 -8.32 -25.65
N PRO A 153 18.01 -8.77 -25.26
CA PRO A 153 18.41 -8.85 -23.85
C PRO A 153 18.34 -7.53 -23.07
N TRP A 154 18.49 -6.37 -23.72
CA TRP A 154 18.42 -5.05 -23.07
C TRP A 154 17.03 -4.38 -23.11
N ALA A 155 16.01 -5.05 -23.64
CA ALA A 155 14.65 -4.54 -23.62
C ALA A 155 14.05 -4.46 -22.21
N GLN A 156 13.35 -3.36 -21.94
CA GLN A 156 12.65 -3.13 -20.68
C GLN A 156 11.23 -2.60 -20.90
N ALA A 157 10.26 -3.19 -20.21
CA ALA A 157 8.85 -2.83 -20.29
C ALA A 157 8.44 -1.92 -19.12
N TRP A 158 7.56 -0.95 -19.39
CA TRP A 158 7.01 -0.06 -18.36
C TRP A 158 5.86 -0.74 -17.61
N ASP A 159 5.94 -0.78 -16.29
CA ASP A 159 4.83 -1.11 -15.41
C ASP A 159 4.08 0.16 -15.01
N PRO A 160 2.75 0.25 -15.24
CA PRO A 160 1.93 1.40 -14.79
C PRO A 160 1.96 1.67 -13.27
N ARG A 161 2.55 0.78 -12.46
CA ARG A 161 2.85 0.99 -11.03
C ARG A 161 4.14 1.80 -10.78
N GLY A 162 4.87 2.21 -11.82
CA GLY A 162 5.92 3.24 -11.74
C GLY A 162 7.36 2.78 -11.93
N TRP A 163 7.60 1.60 -12.52
CA TRP A 163 8.95 1.06 -12.74
C TRP A 163 9.12 0.39 -14.10
N TYR A 164 10.36 0.25 -14.56
CA TYR A 164 10.72 -0.61 -15.70
C TYR A 164 11.16 -2.00 -15.21
N TRP A 165 10.89 -3.04 -16.00
CA TRP A 165 11.35 -4.41 -15.76
C TRP A 165 11.99 -5.02 -17.02
N SER A 166 13.04 -5.83 -16.86
CA SER A 166 13.69 -6.51 -17.99
C SER A 166 12.77 -7.57 -18.58
N VAL A 167 12.55 -7.48 -19.90
CA VAL A 167 11.75 -8.47 -20.64
C VAL A 167 12.49 -9.81 -20.72
N ALA A 168 13.82 -9.80 -20.77
CA ALA A 168 14.65 -11.01 -20.78
C ALA A 168 14.66 -11.73 -19.42
N GLU A 169 14.79 -11.02 -18.29
CA GLU A 169 14.72 -11.64 -16.95
C GLU A 169 13.35 -12.27 -16.69
N LYS A 170 12.26 -11.59 -17.08
CA LYS A 170 10.90 -12.17 -17.01
C LYS A 170 10.72 -13.35 -17.95
N SER A 171 11.32 -13.32 -19.14
CA SER A 171 11.31 -14.47 -20.06
C SER A 171 12.01 -15.70 -19.46
N GLN A 172 13.16 -15.51 -18.81
CA GLN A 172 13.85 -16.59 -18.09
C GLN A 172 13.03 -17.13 -16.92
N ALA A 173 12.37 -16.25 -16.15
CA ALA A 173 11.48 -16.67 -15.07
C ALA A 173 10.29 -17.52 -15.58
N SER A 174 9.69 -17.14 -16.71
CA SER A 174 8.63 -17.92 -17.35
C SER A 174 9.13 -19.27 -17.88
N ILE A 175 10.34 -19.34 -18.47
CA ILE A 175 10.98 -20.61 -18.85
C ILE A 175 11.22 -21.50 -17.62
N ASN A 176 11.69 -20.92 -16.52
CA ASN A 176 11.95 -21.64 -15.27
C ASN A 176 10.67 -22.30 -14.73
N VAL A 177 9.57 -21.55 -14.65
CA VAL A 177 8.24 -22.07 -14.30
C VAL A 177 7.79 -23.16 -15.27
N LEU A 178 7.91 -22.93 -16.58
CA LEU A 178 7.44 -23.87 -17.63
C LEU A 178 8.24 -25.18 -17.73
N THR A 179 9.52 -25.17 -17.33
CA THR A 179 10.42 -26.33 -17.42
C THR A 179 10.53 -27.11 -16.12
N GLY A 180 9.82 -26.71 -15.06
CA GLY A 180 10.01 -27.25 -13.71
C GLY A 180 11.34 -26.87 -13.07
N LYS A 181 12.11 -25.96 -13.71
CA LYS A 181 13.30 -25.32 -13.13
C LYS A 181 12.94 -24.09 -12.32
N VAL A 182 11.91 -24.20 -11.49
CA VAL A 182 11.93 -23.43 -10.24
C VAL A 182 13.04 -24.10 -9.43
N GLU A 183 14.26 -23.63 -9.61
CA GLU A 183 15.24 -23.76 -8.53
C GLU A 183 14.59 -23.08 -7.34
N GLU A 184 14.30 -23.85 -6.29
CA GLU A 184 14.10 -23.29 -4.96
C GLU A 184 15.31 -22.40 -4.73
N GLU A 185 15.12 -21.09 -4.54
CA GLU A 185 16.21 -20.22 -4.11
C GLU A 185 16.78 -20.90 -2.87
N PRO A 186 18.05 -21.36 -2.90
CA PRO A 186 18.53 -22.29 -1.88
C PRO A 186 18.34 -21.61 -0.53
N GLU A 187 17.93 -22.35 0.50
CA GLU A 187 17.86 -21.81 1.85
C GLU A 187 19.25 -21.31 2.26
N VAL A 188 19.51 -20.04 1.98
CA VAL A 188 20.58 -19.26 2.58
C VAL A 188 20.10 -19.00 4.00
N GLN A 189 20.14 -20.05 4.82
CA GLN A 189 20.06 -19.91 6.27
C GLN A 189 21.13 -18.86 6.61
N PRO A 190 20.74 -17.68 7.10
CA PRO A 190 21.68 -16.58 7.24
C PRO A 190 22.80 -17.05 8.16
N ASP A 191 24.05 -16.91 7.70
CA ASP A 191 25.24 -17.14 8.54
C ASP A 191 24.96 -16.49 9.88
N LYS A 192 24.88 -17.29 10.97
CA LYS A 192 24.23 -16.84 12.21
C LYS A 192 25.10 -15.86 13.00
N VAL A 193 25.20 -14.65 12.45
CA VAL A 193 25.91 -13.49 13.00
C VAL A 193 25.24 -13.16 14.32
N ARG A 194 25.90 -13.56 15.42
CA ARG A 194 25.47 -13.19 16.76
C ARG A 194 25.33 -11.67 16.84
N ARG A 195 24.08 -11.19 16.94
CA ARG A 195 23.74 -9.77 17.04
C ARG A 195 24.67 -9.06 18.01
N THR A 196 25.47 -8.13 17.48
CA THR A 196 26.42 -7.35 18.29
C THR A 196 25.66 -6.24 19.02
N LYS A 197 26.31 -5.54 19.96
CA LYS A 197 25.73 -4.34 20.59
C LYS A 197 26.67 -3.15 20.43
N PRO A 198 26.16 -1.92 20.21
CA PRO A 198 26.97 -0.72 20.09
C PRO A 198 27.96 -0.52 21.25
N TYR A 199 29.27 -0.46 20.93
CA TYR A 199 30.29 -0.09 21.91
C TYR A 199 30.43 1.43 21.99
N ILE A 200 29.82 2.01 23.03
CA ILE A 200 29.95 3.44 23.39
C ILE A 200 31.11 3.58 24.38
N HIS A 201 32.15 4.32 24.01
CA HIS A 201 33.31 4.56 24.88
C HIS A 201 33.00 5.66 25.90
N THR A 202 32.41 6.78 25.45
CA THR A 202 31.99 7.90 26.32
C THR A 202 30.47 7.88 26.50
N ARG A 203 29.98 7.12 27.49
CA ARG A 203 28.56 7.09 27.86
C ARG A 203 28.05 8.47 28.31
N GLY A 204 26.78 8.75 27.99
CA GLY A 204 26.10 9.96 28.45
C GLY A 204 25.86 9.96 29.97
N LYS A 205 26.06 11.11 30.61
CA LYS A 205 25.87 11.32 32.05
C LYS A 205 24.40 11.41 32.47
N SER A 206 23.48 11.48 31.52
CA SER A 206 22.03 11.62 31.77
C SER A 206 21.27 10.49 31.10
N ARG A 207 20.46 9.78 31.89
CA ARG A 207 19.55 8.73 31.41
C ARG A 207 18.61 9.29 30.32
N VAL A 208 17.98 10.42 30.66
CA VAL A 208 17.20 11.28 29.77
C VAL A 208 17.75 12.70 29.90
N VAL A 209 17.96 13.38 28.77
CA VAL A 209 18.53 14.73 28.78
C VAL A 209 17.44 15.78 29.00
N ASP A 210 17.60 16.56 30.06
CA ASP A 210 16.84 17.79 30.31
C ASP A 210 17.54 18.97 29.64
N TYR A 211 17.11 19.28 28.41
CA TYR A 211 17.70 20.32 27.57
C TYR A 211 17.57 21.73 28.18
N GLN A 212 16.64 21.97 29.11
CA GLN A 212 16.50 23.28 29.78
C GLN A 212 17.71 23.64 30.67
N LYS A 213 18.59 22.67 30.97
CA LYS A 213 19.83 22.89 31.72
C LYS A 213 21.00 23.35 30.86
N TYR A 214 20.95 23.10 29.55
CA TYR A 214 22.08 23.30 28.62
C TYR A 214 21.78 24.31 27.52
N GLY A 215 20.54 24.79 27.42
CA GLY A 215 20.11 25.67 26.36
C GLY A 215 18.70 26.22 26.56
N GLU A 216 18.27 26.99 25.57
CA GLU A 216 17.04 27.78 25.59
C GLU A 216 16.17 27.41 24.40
N PHE A 217 14.91 27.02 24.65
CA PHE A 217 13.91 26.82 23.60
C PHE A 217 13.33 28.17 23.19
N GLN A 218 13.29 28.43 21.88
CA GLN A 218 12.77 29.66 21.30
C GLN A 218 11.59 29.34 20.37
N ASN A 219 10.59 30.22 20.34
CA ASN A 219 9.42 30.15 19.44
C ASN A 219 8.70 28.77 19.46
N VAL A 220 8.57 28.17 20.64
CA VAL A 220 7.86 26.89 20.82
C VAL A 220 6.41 27.02 20.36
N GLY A 221 5.97 26.12 19.49
CA GLY A 221 4.64 26.15 18.90
C GLY A 221 4.48 27.12 17.73
N THR A 222 5.58 27.58 17.10
CA THR A 222 5.53 28.26 15.79
C THR A 222 6.44 27.58 14.77
N GLN A 223 6.36 28.02 13.51
CA GLN A 223 7.28 27.63 12.45
C GLN A 223 8.73 28.08 12.73
N ASP A 224 8.92 29.11 13.55
CA ASP A 224 10.22 29.73 13.84
C ASP A 224 10.94 29.07 15.02
N TYR A 225 10.45 27.89 15.45
CA TYR A 225 11.04 27.11 16.54
C TYR A 225 12.54 26.87 16.35
N GLY A 226 13.28 27.03 17.45
CA GLY A 226 14.68 26.64 17.55
C GLY A 226 15.10 26.35 18.99
N TYR A 227 16.29 25.77 19.15
CA TYR A 227 16.91 25.53 20.45
C TYR A 227 18.36 26.02 20.44
N VAL A 228 18.65 26.99 21.31
CA VAL A 228 19.96 27.65 21.41
C VAL A 228 20.76 27.02 22.54
N VAL A 229 21.79 26.25 22.18
CA VAL A 229 22.76 25.69 23.14
C VAL A 229 23.52 26.83 23.82
N LYS A 230 23.58 26.80 25.16
CA LYS A 230 24.37 27.73 26.00
C LYS A 230 25.57 27.01 26.64
N ASP A 231 25.41 25.71 26.95
CA ASP A 231 26.47 24.82 27.44
C ASP A 231 26.63 23.62 26.49
N MET A 232 27.60 23.73 25.57
CA MET A 232 27.89 22.70 24.59
C MET A 232 28.63 21.50 25.20
N GLU A 233 29.47 21.71 26.21
CA GLU A 233 30.25 20.65 26.84
C GLU A 233 29.36 19.78 27.74
N GLY A 234 28.56 20.40 28.60
CA GLY A 234 27.58 19.72 29.43
C GLY A 234 26.51 19.01 28.61
N LEU A 235 26.02 19.61 27.52
CA LEU A 235 25.09 18.92 26.62
C LEU A 235 25.73 17.69 25.96
N SER A 236 26.96 17.84 25.44
CA SER A 236 27.72 16.73 24.84
C SER A 236 27.96 15.60 25.83
N ALA A 237 28.29 15.93 27.08
CA ALA A 237 28.47 14.96 28.15
C ALA A 237 27.14 14.34 28.63
N ALA A 238 26.01 15.03 28.48
CA ALA A 238 24.68 14.54 28.84
C ALA A 238 24.14 13.53 27.82
N VAL A 239 24.22 13.84 26.50
CA VAL A 239 23.76 12.92 25.44
C VAL A 239 24.65 11.67 25.33
N GLY A 240 25.98 11.83 25.46
CA GLY A 240 26.95 10.78 25.22
C GLY A 240 27.41 10.69 23.76
N GLU A 241 28.45 9.91 23.52
CA GLU A 241 29.10 9.74 22.21
C GLU A 241 28.12 9.39 21.07
N GLY A 242 28.39 9.92 19.87
CA GLY A 242 27.69 9.58 18.63
C GLY A 242 26.34 10.28 18.43
N ILE A 243 25.65 10.60 19.53
CA ILE A 243 24.42 11.41 19.53
C ILE A 243 24.80 12.89 19.43
N TYR A 244 24.13 13.66 18.56
CA TYR A 244 24.36 15.10 18.42
C TYR A 244 24.10 15.83 19.75
N PRO A 245 24.95 16.79 20.19
CA PRO A 245 26.10 17.36 19.46
C PRO A 245 27.41 16.56 19.52
N ASN A 246 27.54 15.54 20.38
CA ASN A 246 28.78 14.80 20.67
C ASN A 246 29.18 13.76 19.60
N SER A 247 29.12 14.17 18.33
CA SER A 247 29.45 13.34 17.18
C SER A 247 30.97 13.10 17.02
N GLY A 248 31.79 14.08 17.38
CA GLY A 248 33.25 14.02 17.20
C GLY A 248 33.97 12.98 18.06
N ALA A 249 33.41 12.58 19.20
CA ALA A 249 34.00 11.58 20.10
C ALA A 249 34.14 10.19 19.45
N ILE A 250 33.33 9.89 18.42
CA ILE A 250 33.37 8.61 17.68
C ILE A 250 34.76 8.29 17.12
N TYR A 251 35.53 9.31 16.71
CA TYR A 251 36.87 9.14 16.15
C TYR A 251 37.94 8.84 17.21
N GLN A 252 37.62 9.06 18.49
CA GLN A 252 38.50 8.74 19.61
C GLN A 252 38.27 7.30 20.10
N ASN A 253 37.03 6.81 20.04
CA ASN A 253 36.63 5.43 20.40
C ASN A 253 37.60 4.38 19.78
N PRO A 254 38.17 3.46 20.59
CA PRO A 254 39.10 2.45 20.09
C PRO A 254 38.41 1.45 19.15
N ARG A 255 37.18 1.01 19.47
CA ARG A 255 36.43 0.05 18.64
C ARG A 255 36.11 0.62 17.25
N TYR A 256 35.82 1.91 17.11
CA TYR A 256 35.66 2.53 15.77
C TYR A 256 36.87 2.29 14.85
N LYS A 257 38.09 2.36 15.41
CA LYS A 257 39.35 2.15 14.68
C LYS A 257 39.56 0.68 14.34
N GLU A 258 39.16 -0.22 15.23
CA GLU A 258 39.26 -1.67 15.08
C GLU A 258 38.23 -2.21 14.08
N VAL A 259 36.93 -1.92 14.25
CA VAL A 259 35.84 -2.29 13.33
C VAL A 259 36.10 -1.80 11.89
N ARG A 260 36.70 -0.60 11.75
CA ARG A 260 37.14 -0.07 10.45
C ARG A 260 38.32 -0.86 9.85
N LYS A 261 39.27 -1.32 10.67
CA LYS A 261 40.41 -2.16 10.26
C LYS A 261 39.97 -3.59 9.92
N GLU A 262 39.01 -4.13 10.68
CA GLU A 262 38.32 -5.40 10.43
C GLU A 262 37.52 -5.38 9.11
N GLY A 263 37.26 -4.20 8.53
CA GLY A 263 36.58 -4.04 7.26
C GLY A 263 35.06 -4.11 7.34
N ARG A 264 34.49 -4.24 8.54
CA ARG A 264 33.05 -4.34 8.83
C ARG A 264 32.25 -3.08 8.47
N LEU A 265 32.92 -1.95 8.16
CA LEU A 265 32.29 -0.71 7.69
C LEU A 265 32.25 -0.56 6.15
N LYS A 266 32.47 -1.62 5.37
CA LYS A 266 32.27 -1.64 3.89
C LYS A 266 30.78 -1.42 3.53
N GLY A 267 30.45 -1.28 2.24
CA GLY A 267 29.07 -1.01 1.77
C GLY A 267 28.62 0.45 1.88
N LYS A 268 27.35 0.74 1.54
CA LYS A 268 26.65 2.00 1.84
C LYS A 268 26.17 1.98 3.30
N HIS A 269 25.53 3.04 3.79
CA HIS A 269 24.97 3.05 5.16
C HIS A 269 23.57 2.40 5.23
N TRP A 270 22.81 2.43 4.14
CA TRP A 270 21.53 1.73 4.00
C TRP A 270 21.63 0.21 4.23
N ASP A 271 22.74 -0.40 3.77
CA ASP A 271 23.10 -1.80 3.97
C ASP A 271 23.13 -2.22 5.46
N PHE A 272 23.21 -1.27 6.39
CA PHE A 272 23.28 -1.50 7.84
C PHE A 272 21.95 -1.32 8.57
N VAL A 273 20.86 -0.93 7.90
CA VAL A 273 19.55 -0.73 8.55
C VAL A 273 19.03 -2.02 9.19
N ASN A 274 19.24 -3.16 8.52
CA ASN A 274 18.83 -4.50 8.98
C ASN A 274 20.01 -5.43 9.26
N SER A 275 21.20 -4.88 9.52
CA SER A 275 22.35 -5.70 9.91
C SER A 275 22.32 -6.04 11.40
N ASP A 276 22.54 -7.31 11.74
CA ASP A 276 22.78 -7.77 13.12
C ASP A 276 24.11 -7.28 13.71
N ASP A 277 25.03 -6.76 12.89
CA ASP A 277 26.23 -6.11 13.39
C ASP A 277 25.94 -4.65 13.82
N LEU A 278 25.16 -4.51 14.90
CA LEU A 278 24.76 -3.21 15.46
C LEU A 278 25.95 -2.36 15.94
N GLU A 279 27.08 -2.95 16.31
CA GLU A 279 28.35 -2.23 16.56
C GLU A 279 28.83 -1.53 15.28
N ALA A 280 28.92 -2.25 14.16
CA ALA A 280 29.29 -1.67 12.88
C ALA A 280 28.23 -0.70 12.35
N ALA A 281 26.94 -1.02 12.50
CA ALA A 281 25.83 -0.16 12.10
C ALA A 281 25.85 1.18 12.85
N TYR A 282 26.06 1.17 14.17
CA TYR A 282 26.24 2.38 14.98
C TYR A 282 27.39 3.24 14.44
N PHE A 283 28.58 2.67 14.28
CA PHE A 283 29.73 3.38 13.73
C PHE A 283 29.50 3.92 12.32
N LYS A 284 28.78 3.17 11.47
CA LYS A 284 28.39 3.56 10.13
C LYS A 284 27.44 4.75 10.13
N TRP A 285 26.37 4.69 10.93
CA TRP A 285 25.34 5.73 10.97
C TRP A 285 25.78 7.02 11.70
N VAL A 286 26.63 6.92 12.73
CA VAL A 286 27.27 8.12 13.32
C VAL A 286 28.13 8.85 12.27
N THR A 287 28.69 8.15 11.29
CA THR A 287 29.56 8.72 10.23
C THR A 287 28.92 8.79 8.83
N ALA A 288 27.60 8.55 8.72
CA ALA A 288 26.90 8.60 7.44
C ALA A 288 26.83 10.02 6.86
N PRO A 289 26.90 10.18 5.52
CA PRO A 289 26.82 11.48 4.82
C PRO A 289 25.37 12.01 4.72
N GLU A 290 24.59 11.79 5.78
CA GLU A 290 23.14 12.02 5.82
C GLU A 290 22.76 13.22 6.69
N ALA A 291 21.54 13.73 6.49
CA ALA A 291 20.96 14.77 7.34
C ALA A 291 20.90 14.31 8.81
N TRP A 292 21.14 15.23 9.75
CA TRP A 292 21.26 14.87 11.16
C TRP A 292 19.99 14.24 11.75
N GLY A 293 18.80 14.64 11.30
CA GLY A 293 17.56 13.99 11.72
C GLY A 293 17.46 12.54 11.24
N VAL A 294 17.79 12.24 9.98
CA VAL A 294 17.82 10.88 9.44
C VAL A 294 18.79 10.01 10.24
N ARG A 295 20.00 10.51 10.51
CA ARG A 295 21.01 9.80 11.31
C ARG A 295 20.53 9.53 12.73
N LEU A 296 19.95 10.50 13.42
CA LEU A 296 19.44 10.32 14.77
C LEU A 296 18.27 9.32 14.83
N PHE A 297 17.45 9.24 13.77
CA PHE A 297 16.37 8.25 13.70
C PHE A 297 16.92 6.83 13.60
N TYR A 298 17.85 6.57 12.68
CA TYR A 298 18.46 5.24 12.53
C TYR A 298 19.39 4.87 13.68
N LEU A 299 20.09 5.83 14.29
CA LEU A 299 20.81 5.60 15.55
C LEU A 299 19.87 5.19 16.68
N GLY A 300 18.72 5.85 16.81
CA GLY A 300 17.66 5.44 17.74
C GLY A 300 17.21 4.00 17.52
N SER A 301 16.97 3.62 16.25
CA SER A 301 16.53 2.27 15.89
C SER A 301 17.61 1.21 16.12
N ILE A 302 18.88 1.52 15.90
CA ILE A 302 20.02 0.64 16.24
C ILE A 302 20.12 0.45 17.75
N PHE A 303 19.84 1.48 18.55
CA PHE A 303 19.79 1.36 20.00
C PHE A 303 18.56 0.58 20.49
N GLU A 304 17.37 0.71 19.86
CA GLU A 304 16.21 -0.17 20.12
C GLU A 304 16.54 -1.63 19.84
N LYS A 305 17.08 -1.95 18.64
CA LYS A 305 17.49 -3.31 18.25
C LYS A 305 18.58 -3.90 19.16
N ALA A 306 19.27 -3.05 19.93
CA ALA A 306 20.27 -3.44 20.93
C ALA A 306 19.75 -3.43 22.39
N GLU A 307 18.45 -3.18 22.63
CA GLU A 307 17.84 -3.03 23.97
C GLU A 307 18.43 -1.87 24.79
N MET A 308 18.99 -0.85 24.13
CA MET A 308 19.65 0.31 24.72
C MET A 308 18.69 1.50 24.79
N TYR A 309 17.55 1.33 25.47
CA TYR A 309 16.43 2.28 25.43
C TYR A 309 16.78 3.70 25.91
N ASP A 310 17.68 3.84 26.90
CA ASP A 310 18.10 5.16 27.38
C ASP A 310 18.92 5.93 26.30
N GLU A 311 19.73 5.23 25.50
CA GLU A 311 20.40 5.78 24.31
C GLU A 311 19.40 6.06 23.17
N ALA A 312 18.47 5.14 22.90
CA ALA A 312 17.45 5.31 21.87
C ALA A 312 16.58 6.54 22.11
N LEU A 313 16.04 6.67 23.34
CA LEU A 313 15.28 7.84 23.77
C LEU A 313 16.12 9.12 23.69
N ARG A 314 17.43 9.10 23.98
CA ARG A 314 18.31 10.25 23.78
C ARG A 314 18.49 10.63 22.31
N ALA A 315 18.64 9.65 21.41
CA ALA A 315 18.79 9.90 19.97
C ALA A 315 17.51 10.52 19.37
N TYR A 316 16.35 9.91 19.64
CA TYR A 316 15.05 10.45 19.21
C TYR A 316 14.73 11.80 19.85
N ARG A 317 15.08 11.99 21.13
CA ARG A 317 14.91 13.28 21.81
C ARG A 317 15.79 14.38 21.19
N ALA A 318 17.05 14.08 20.86
CA ALA A 318 17.95 15.01 20.19
C ALA A 318 17.43 15.41 18.79
N LEU A 319 16.83 14.46 18.06
CA LEU A 319 16.18 14.71 16.78
C LEU A 319 15.06 15.75 16.93
N VAL A 320 14.10 15.50 17.83
CA VAL A 320 12.95 16.39 18.07
C VAL A 320 13.37 17.78 18.59
N VAL A 321 14.47 17.88 19.35
CA VAL A 321 14.99 19.17 19.84
C VAL A 321 15.70 19.97 18.76
N HIS A 322 16.64 19.35 18.03
CA HIS A 322 17.59 20.07 17.17
C HIS A 322 17.21 20.06 15.68
N PHE A 323 16.52 19.01 15.22
CA PHE A 323 16.26 18.76 13.79
C PHE A 323 14.79 18.39 13.47
N PRO A 324 13.76 18.99 14.12
CA PRO A 324 12.37 18.61 13.90
C PRO A 324 11.89 18.89 12.47
N LYS A 325 12.50 19.88 11.80
CA LYS A 325 12.26 20.25 10.39
C LYS A 325 13.00 19.37 9.37
N THR A 326 13.49 18.19 9.78
CA THR A 326 14.10 17.27 8.81
C THR A 326 13.02 16.65 7.96
N VAL A 327 13.09 16.86 6.65
CA VAL A 327 12.39 16.06 5.64
C VAL A 327 13.39 15.07 5.04
N ALA A 328 12.91 13.86 4.78
CA ALA A 328 13.59 12.81 4.04
C ALA A 328 12.58 12.16 3.08
N TRP A 329 13.01 11.15 2.31
CA TRP A 329 12.19 10.58 1.24
C TRP A 329 12.07 9.06 1.41
N THR A 330 10.87 8.53 1.16
CA THR A 330 10.65 7.07 1.10
C THR A 330 11.21 6.48 -0.20
N TYR A 331 11.25 5.15 -0.29
CA TYR A 331 11.56 4.45 -1.54
C TYR A 331 10.68 4.94 -2.72
N TRP A 332 9.39 5.19 -2.45
CA TRP A 332 8.40 5.69 -3.40
C TRP A 332 8.46 7.19 -3.68
N GLN A 333 9.49 7.89 -3.16
CA GLN A 333 9.67 9.35 -3.30
C GLN A 333 8.51 10.18 -2.71
N THR A 334 7.82 9.67 -1.69
CA THR A 334 6.94 10.48 -0.84
C THR A 334 7.74 11.14 0.30
N PRO A 335 7.35 12.34 0.77
CA PRO A 335 7.96 12.96 1.94
C PRO A 335 7.82 12.09 3.19
N TRP A 336 8.87 12.06 4.01
CA TRP A 336 8.88 11.46 5.33
C TRP A 336 9.47 12.45 6.35
N TYR A 337 8.83 12.53 7.52
CA TYR A 337 9.21 13.46 8.59
C TYR A 337 9.81 12.69 9.79
N PRO A 338 11.13 12.44 9.82
CA PRO A 338 11.84 11.89 10.97
C PRO A 338 11.46 12.53 12.32
N GLY A 339 11.08 13.81 12.32
CA GLY A 339 10.55 14.52 13.48
C GLY A 339 9.31 13.84 14.10
N GLN A 340 8.27 13.61 13.30
CA GLN A 340 7.04 12.95 13.76
C GLN A 340 7.30 11.47 14.11
N ALA A 341 8.06 10.76 13.27
CA ALA A 341 8.40 9.35 13.50
C ALA A 341 9.19 9.15 14.81
N ALA A 342 10.07 10.08 15.18
CA ALA A 342 10.78 10.06 16.45
C ALA A 342 9.87 10.24 17.68
N ILE A 343 8.82 11.06 17.58
CA ILE A 343 7.81 11.21 18.66
C ILE A 343 7.05 9.89 18.82
N ALA A 344 6.64 9.28 17.71
CA ALA A 344 5.95 7.99 17.73
C ALA A 344 6.84 6.87 18.29
N LYS A 345 8.13 6.81 17.91
CA LYS A 345 9.11 5.88 18.52
C LYS A 345 9.34 6.14 20.01
N ILE A 346 9.40 7.39 20.47
CA ILE A 346 9.47 7.71 21.92
C ILE A 346 8.24 7.16 22.65
N ARG A 347 7.02 7.43 22.15
CA ARG A 347 5.78 6.91 22.74
C ARG A 347 5.77 5.39 22.77
N HIS A 348 6.09 4.76 21.64
CA HIS A 348 6.17 3.30 21.53
C HIS A 348 7.11 2.70 22.58
N ILE A 349 8.36 3.16 22.69
CA ILE A 349 9.32 2.68 23.69
C ILE A 349 8.75 2.80 25.11
N LEU A 350 8.17 3.94 25.47
CA LEU A 350 7.60 4.17 26.81
C LEU A 350 6.35 3.31 27.09
N ARG A 351 5.58 3.00 26.04
CA ARG A 351 4.39 2.15 26.04
C ARG A 351 4.71 0.66 26.14
N ILE A 352 5.74 0.19 25.44
CA ILE A 352 6.14 -1.23 25.46
C ILE A 352 7.11 -1.58 26.61
N HIS A 353 7.82 -0.60 27.18
CA HIS A 353 8.73 -0.72 28.32
C HIS A 353 8.32 0.15 29.53
N PRO A 354 7.16 -0.13 30.18
CA PRO A 354 6.70 0.63 31.34
C PRO A 354 7.67 0.59 32.54
N GLU A 355 8.51 -0.46 32.63
CA GLU A 355 9.58 -0.61 33.63
C GLU A 355 10.67 0.46 33.54
N LEU A 356 10.72 1.23 32.44
CA LEU A 356 11.56 2.41 32.37
C LEU A 356 11.13 3.49 33.37
N ASP A 357 9.90 3.47 33.89
CA ASP A 357 9.32 4.46 34.79
C ASP A 357 9.37 5.91 34.22
N LEU A 358 9.28 6.05 32.89
CA LEU A 358 9.35 7.32 32.15
C LEU A 358 8.04 7.62 31.42
N ALA A 359 7.71 8.90 31.24
CA ALA A 359 6.56 9.37 30.47
C ALA A 359 6.94 10.64 29.67
N GLU A 360 6.40 10.84 28.46
CA GLU A 360 6.56 12.08 27.72
C GLU A 360 5.46 13.09 28.07
N LYS A 361 5.74 14.40 27.93
CA LYS A 361 4.77 15.47 28.15
C LYS A 361 4.94 16.57 27.08
N TYR A 362 3.82 16.96 26.46
CA TYR A 362 3.69 18.07 25.50
C TYR A 362 4.60 17.99 24.26
N MET A 363 4.74 16.79 23.68
CA MET A 363 5.55 16.56 22.48
C MET A 363 4.65 16.38 21.24
N LYS A 364 4.71 17.33 20.29
CA LYS A 364 3.96 17.32 19.01
C LYS A 364 4.78 18.03 17.93
N ILE A 365 4.76 17.49 16.71
CA ILE A 365 5.22 18.20 15.51
C ILE A 365 4.05 18.16 14.51
N THR A 366 3.55 19.33 14.13
CA THR A 366 2.57 19.48 13.05
C THR A 366 3.31 19.86 11.78
N VAL A 367 2.90 19.27 10.67
CA VAL A 367 3.28 19.73 9.33
C VAL A 367 2.00 20.25 8.69
N HIS A 368 1.91 21.55 8.43
CA HIS A 368 0.84 22.11 7.61
C HIS A 368 1.25 22.03 6.14
N ASN A 369 0.27 21.81 5.26
CA ASN A 369 0.39 21.53 3.82
C ASN A 369 0.99 20.15 3.44
N GLY A 370 1.71 19.47 4.35
CA GLY A 370 2.30 18.13 4.17
C GLY A 370 1.33 16.94 4.01
N PHE A 371 0.24 17.14 3.26
CA PHE A 371 -0.64 16.12 2.69
C PHE A 371 -0.47 16.01 1.16
N ASP A 372 0.47 16.72 0.54
CA ASP A 372 0.93 16.47 -0.83
C ASP A 372 2.38 15.92 -0.85
N ASN A 373 3.06 15.97 -1.99
CA ASN A 373 4.46 15.53 -2.15
C ASN A 373 5.47 16.70 -2.29
N ASP A 374 5.03 17.96 -2.20
CA ASP A 374 5.85 19.16 -2.34
C ASP A 374 6.26 19.74 -0.96
N ALA A 375 7.20 19.06 -0.32
CA ALA A 375 7.78 19.47 0.97
C ALA A 375 8.55 20.82 0.95
N GLN A 376 8.47 21.60 -0.14
CA GLN A 376 8.93 22.99 -0.19
C GLN A 376 7.87 23.97 0.34
N ASN A 377 6.59 23.58 0.30
CA ASN A 377 5.47 24.41 0.77
C ASN A 377 5.10 24.15 2.26
N ASP A 378 5.75 23.16 2.88
CA ASP A 378 5.53 22.72 4.26
C ASP A 378 5.79 23.80 5.32
N VAL A 379 4.88 23.90 6.30
CA VAL A 379 5.09 24.71 7.50
C VAL A 379 5.13 23.80 8.74
N ILE A 380 6.34 23.53 9.21
CA ILE A 380 6.62 22.60 10.31
C ILE A 380 6.62 23.34 11.66
N VAL A 381 5.61 23.08 12.49
CA VAL A 381 5.39 23.69 13.81
C VAL A 381 5.76 22.69 14.91
N THR A 382 6.60 23.10 15.87
CA THR A 382 7.20 22.18 16.86
C THR A 382 6.91 22.55 18.31
N TRP A 383 6.34 21.59 19.05
CA TRP A 383 6.38 21.53 20.50
C TRP A 383 7.33 20.41 20.90
N PRO A 384 8.57 20.74 21.33
CA PRO A 384 9.58 19.71 21.56
C PRO A 384 9.27 18.86 22.79
N GLY A 385 8.42 19.31 23.71
CA GLY A 385 8.02 18.58 24.91
C GLY A 385 9.19 18.22 25.84
N LYS A 386 9.01 17.17 26.64
CA LYS A 386 10.06 16.52 27.43
C LYS A 386 9.70 15.08 27.77
N ILE A 387 10.69 14.29 28.17
CA ILE A 387 10.52 12.99 28.83
C ILE A 387 10.86 13.21 30.30
N VAL A 388 10.05 12.66 31.22
CA VAL A 388 10.20 12.82 32.68
C VAL A 388 10.04 11.49 33.40
N GLN A 389 10.56 11.41 34.62
CA GLN A 389 10.27 10.29 35.53
C GLN A 389 8.79 10.31 35.93
N LYS A 390 8.11 9.16 35.86
CA LYS A 390 6.77 8.95 36.41
C LYS A 390 6.78 9.21 37.92
N SER A 391 5.83 10.00 38.40
CA SER A 391 5.65 10.29 39.82
C SER A 391 5.07 9.08 40.56
N LEU A 392 5.10 9.10 41.90
CA LEU A 392 4.44 8.08 42.71
C LEU A 392 2.93 8.00 42.45
N ILE A 393 2.28 9.09 42.00
CA ILE A 393 0.85 9.11 41.67
C ILE A 393 0.63 8.41 40.32
N ASP A 394 1.45 8.73 39.30
CA ASP A 394 1.36 8.10 37.98
C ASP A 394 1.55 6.57 38.09
N LYS A 395 2.59 6.12 38.81
CA LYS A 395 2.84 4.69 39.08
C LYS A 395 1.75 4.01 39.89
N LEU A 396 1.03 4.75 40.74
CA LEU A 396 -0.12 4.21 41.47
C LEU A 396 -1.32 4.05 40.55
N LYS A 397 -1.60 5.02 39.65
CA LYS A 397 -2.68 4.90 38.68
C LYS A 397 -2.51 3.66 37.81
N GLU A 398 -1.37 3.51 37.16
CA GLU A 398 -1.03 2.37 36.30
C GLU A 398 -1.17 1.03 37.04
N ARG A 399 -0.62 0.94 38.26
CA ARG A 399 -0.64 -0.29 39.08
C ARG A 399 -2.04 -0.75 39.47
N TRP A 400 -2.99 0.17 39.65
CA TRP A 400 -4.38 -0.15 40.00
C TRP A 400 -5.32 -0.12 38.78
N HIS A 401 -4.79 0.10 37.57
CA HIS A 401 -5.56 0.41 36.36
C HIS A 401 -6.56 1.58 36.56
N LEU A 402 -6.14 2.57 37.35
CA LEU A 402 -6.83 3.84 37.63
C LEU A 402 -6.30 4.97 36.73
N ASP A 403 -5.84 4.62 35.54
CA ASP A 403 -5.67 5.57 34.46
C ASP A 403 -7.06 6.01 34.02
N GLU A 404 -7.48 7.15 34.57
CA GLU A 404 -8.83 7.70 34.46
C GLU A 404 -9.15 7.98 32.99
N ARG A 405 -9.93 7.07 32.38
CA ARG A 405 -10.54 7.25 31.06
C ARG A 405 -11.08 8.66 30.90
N VAL A 406 -10.62 9.37 29.87
CA VAL A 406 -10.99 10.76 29.65
C VAL A 406 -12.51 10.88 29.53
N ASP A 407 -13.11 11.75 30.34
CA ASP A 407 -14.56 11.99 30.27
C ASP A 407 -14.93 12.47 28.88
N LEU A 408 -15.82 11.71 28.23
CA LEU A 408 -16.37 12.03 26.93
C LEU A 408 -17.31 13.23 27.02
N GLY A 409 -18.00 13.40 28.15
CA GLY A 409 -19.12 14.31 28.32
C GLY A 409 -20.35 13.87 27.54
N ALA A 410 -21.25 14.81 27.25
CA ALA A 410 -22.50 14.51 26.54
C ALA A 410 -22.30 14.22 25.04
N PRO A 411 -23.09 13.33 24.42
CA PRO A 411 -23.15 13.19 22.97
C PRO A 411 -23.53 14.52 22.27
N LYS A 412 -22.73 14.90 21.27
CA LYS A 412 -22.82 16.15 20.49
C LYS A 412 -23.37 15.93 19.07
N LYS A 413 -22.96 14.84 18.40
CA LYS A 413 -23.42 14.48 17.04
C LYS A 413 -23.64 12.97 16.97
N ARG A 414 -24.61 12.53 16.15
CA ARG A 414 -24.80 11.14 15.72
C ARG A 414 -24.79 11.04 14.21
N VAL A 415 -24.46 9.86 13.71
CA VAL A 415 -24.49 9.42 12.31
C VAL A 415 -24.91 7.95 12.32
N GLY A 416 -25.74 7.53 11.35
CA GLY A 416 -26.41 6.24 11.37
C GLY A 416 -27.71 6.31 12.18
N GLU A 417 -28.84 5.98 11.55
CA GLU A 417 -30.16 5.98 12.21
C GLU A 417 -30.46 4.63 12.88
N GLY A 418 -30.17 3.52 12.18
CA GLY A 418 -30.33 2.15 12.64
C GLY A 418 -29.29 1.65 13.66
N THR A 419 -28.92 0.36 13.54
CA THR A 419 -28.22 -0.36 14.62
C THR A 419 -26.72 -0.06 14.73
N VAL A 420 -26.11 0.54 13.71
CA VAL A 420 -24.70 0.97 13.73
C VAL A 420 -24.65 2.49 13.73
N GLN A 421 -23.97 3.09 14.72
CA GLN A 421 -23.95 4.55 14.87
C GLN A 421 -22.55 5.06 15.21
N LEU A 422 -22.14 6.17 14.61
CA LEU A 422 -20.99 6.95 15.09
C LEU A 422 -21.50 8.06 15.99
N VAL A 423 -20.93 8.17 17.20
CA VAL A 423 -21.27 9.21 18.17
C VAL A 423 -20.06 10.10 18.43
N GLN A 424 -20.18 11.39 18.16
CA GLN A 424 -19.22 12.38 18.63
C GLN A 424 -19.66 12.89 20.00
N TYR A 425 -18.72 13.02 20.93
CA TYR A 425 -18.96 13.51 22.28
C TYR A 425 -18.47 14.95 22.48
N ALA A 426 -18.76 15.54 23.65
CA ALA A 426 -18.45 16.93 23.96
C ALA A 426 -16.95 17.23 23.96
N ASN A 427 -16.12 16.27 24.36
CA ASN A 427 -14.65 16.36 24.30
C ASN A 427 -14.08 16.23 22.87
N GLY A 428 -14.91 15.96 21.86
CA GLY A 428 -14.52 15.78 20.46
C GLY A 428 -14.32 14.33 20.01
N HIS A 429 -14.13 13.39 20.96
CA HIS A 429 -13.92 11.97 20.65
C HIS A 429 -15.10 11.38 19.86
N TRP A 430 -14.79 10.43 18.97
CA TRP A 430 -15.76 9.68 18.18
C TRP A 430 -15.76 8.20 18.58
N GLN A 431 -16.93 7.64 18.87
CA GLN A 431 -17.09 6.22 19.21
C GLN A 431 -18.07 5.55 18.23
N LEU A 432 -17.67 4.41 17.69
CA LEU A 432 -18.57 3.50 16.99
C LEU A 432 -19.41 2.71 17.99
N LEU A 433 -20.71 2.72 17.82
CA LEU A 433 -21.68 1.92 18.58
C LEU A 433 -22.33 0.89 17.66
N VAL A 434 -22.55 -0.32 18.18
CA VAL A 434 -23.40 -1.36 17.57
C VAL A 434 -24.45 -1.76 18.60
N GLN A 435 -25.72 -1.71 18.21
CA GLN A 435 -26.87 -1.94 19.11
C GLN A 435 -26.81 -1.08 20.39
N GLY A 436 -26.35 0.17 20.24
CA GLY A 436 -26.18 1.13 21.33
C GLY A 436 -25.00 0.87 22.28
N ARG A 437 -24.14 -0.13 21.99
CA ARG A 437 -22.97 -0.49 22.81
C ARG A 437 -21.67 -0.13 22.09
N PRO A 438 -20.62 0.33 22.80
CA PRO A 438 -19.31 0.61 22.19
C PRO A 438 -18.75 -0.60 21.44
N TYR A 439 -18.31 -0.39 20.20
CA TYR A 439 -17.82 -1.43 19.31
C TYR A 439 -16.44 -1.06 18.76
N VAL A 440 -15.42 -1.83 19.13
CA VAL A 440 -14.07 -1.74 18.56
C VAL A 440 -13.99 -2.70 17.39
N ILE A 441 -13.58 -2.22 16.21
CA ILE A 441 -13.35 -3.05 15.03
C ILE A 441 -12.11 -3.92 15.28
N LYS A 442 -12.33 -5.21 15.53
CA LYS A 442 -11.30 -6.25 15.49
C LYS A 442 -11.37 -6.86 14.09
N GLY A 443 -10.89 -6.06 13.14
CA GLY A 443 -11.03 -6.28 11.71
C GLY A 443 -9.95 -7.20 11.14
N MET A 444 -10.31 -7.97 10.11
CA MET A 444 -9.34 -8.61 9.21
C MET A 444 -9.82 -8.48 7.76
N THR A 445 -8.91 -8.15 6.84
CA THR A 445 -9.17 -8.28 5.40
C THR A 445 -9.04 -9.75 5.05
N TYR A 446 -10.07 -10.36 4.46
CA TYR A 446 -10.13 -11.81 4.26
C TYR A 446 -10.47 -12.18 2.81
N ALA A 447 -9.48 -12.74 2.13
CA ALA A 447 -9.59 -13.32 0.79
C ALA A 447 -8.48 -14.39 0.64
N PRO A 448 -8.65 -15.60 1.21
CA PRO A 448 -7.66 -16.65 1.09
C PRO A 448 -7.46 -16.99 -0.40
N THR A 449 -6.21 -17.25 -0.78
CA THR A 449 -5.82 -17.55 -2.16
C THR A 449 -5.07 -18.87 -2.16
N ARG A 450 -5.54 -19.84 -2.95
CA ARG A 450 -4.90 -21.16 -3.01
C ARG A 450 -3.55 -21.07 -3.72
N ILE A 451 -2.55 -21.83 -3.24
CA ILE A 451 -1.24 -21.96 -3.88
C ILE A 451 -1.40 -22.27 -5.38
N GLY A 452 -0.79 -21.46 -6.23
CA GLY A 452 -0.87 -21.54 -7.70
C GLY A 452 -1.90 -20.59 -8.34
N GLN A 453 -2.87 -20.08 -7.59
CA GLN A 453 -3.75 -19.00 -8.04
C GLN A 453 -3.05 -17.63 -7.95
N SER A 454 -3.42 -16.71 -8.85
CA SER A 454 -3.00 -15.30 -8.78
C SER A 454 -3.97 -14.43 -9.60
N PRO A 455 -4.24 -13.18 -9.17
CA PRO A 455 -4.98 -12.21 -9.97
C PRO A 455 -4.23 -11.84 -11.26
N ASP A 456 -2.90 -11.72 -11.22
CA ASP A 456 -2.05 -11.41 -12.38
C ASP A 456 -2.16 -12.48 -13.48
N LYS A 457 -2.45 -13.73 -13.10
CA LYS A 457 -2.65 -14.87 -14.02
C LYS A 457 -4.11 -15.08 -14.41
N GLY A 458 -5.06 -14.31 -13.85
CA GLY A 458 -6.49 -14.54 -14.02
C GLY A 458 -7.00 -15.87 -13.44
N THR A 459 -6.24 -16.53 -12.57
CA THR A 459 -6.56 -17.86 -12.02
C THR A 459 -7.21 -17.82 -10.63
N LEU A 460 -7.49 -16.63 -10.10
CA LEU A 460 -8.11 -16.44 -8.79
C LEU A 460 -9.58 -16.89 -8.78
N ALA A 461 -9.89 -17.95 -8.04
CA ALA A 461 -11.25 -18.45 -7.85
C ALA A 461 -12.00 -17.65 -6.77
N ASN A 462 -13.33 -17.76 -6.71
CA ASN A 462 -14.10 -17.16 -5.62
C ASN A 462 -13.99 -18.06 -4.38
N TRP A 463 -13.25 -17.61 -3.38
CA TRP A 463 -13.05 -18.37 -2.13
C TRP A 463 -14.35 -18.69 -1.38
N MET A 464 -15.45 -17.99 -1.69
CA MET A 464 -16.79 -18.27 -1.15
C MET A 464 -17.47 -19.47 -1.82
N GLU A 465 -16.93 -19.98 -2.93
CA GLU A 465 -17.50 -21.06 -3.76
C GLU A 465 -16.53 -22.26 -3.92
N GLU A 466 -15.27 -22.15 -3.47
CA GLU A 466 -14.28 -23.22 -3.60
C GLU A 466 -14.57 -24.39 -2.64
N ASP A 467 -14.95 -25.54 -3.21
CA ASP A 467 -14.94 -26.87 -2.59
C ASP A 467 -14.06 -27.76 -3.47
N THR A 468 -12.75 -27.81 -3.20
CA THR A 468 -11.79 -28.40 -4.15
C THR A 468 -11.47 -29.88 -3.89
N ASN A 469 -12.01 -30.44 -2.81
CA ASN A 469 -12.01 -31.88 -2.55
C ASN A 469 -13.38 -32.54 -2.80
N GLY A 470 -14.45 -31.75 -3.00
CA GLY A 470 -15.79 -32.21 -3.37
C GLY A 470 -16.63 -32.74 -2.21
N ASN A 471 -16.38 -32.27 -0.97
CA ASN A 471 -17.06 -32.77 0.23
C ASN A 471 -18.31 -31.96 0.63
N GLY A 472 -18.63 -30.88 -0.09
CA GLY A 472 -19.77 -30.00 0.18
C GLY A 472 -19.50 -28.91 1.23
N ARG A 473 -18.24 -28.65 1.57
CA ARG A 473 -17.80 -27.58 2.48
C ARG A 473 -16.85 -26.64 1.73
N ILE A 474 -16.93 -25.36 2.04
CA ILE A 474 -16.11 -24.34 1.38
C ILE A 474 -14.72 -24.34 2.04
N ASP A 475 -13.67 -24.53 1.23
CA ASP A 475 -12.30 -24.87 1.61
C ASP A 475 -11.77 -23.96 2.75
N GLY A 476 -11.59 -22.66 2.50
CA GLY A 476 -11.09 -21.72 3.50
C GLY A 476 -11.99 -21.58 4.73
N PRO A 477 -13.25 -21.13 4.57
CA PRO A 477 -14.18 -20.88 5.68
C PRO A 477 -14.41 -22.05 6.64
N TYR A 478 -14.45 -23.28 6.14
CA TYR A 478 -14.89 -24.46 6.90
C TYR A 478 -13.96 -25.67 6.85
N ASP A 479 -13.18 -25.84 5.77
CA ASP A 479 -12.37 -27.06 5.52
C ASP A 479 -10.85 -26.89 5.77
N SER A 480 -10.40 -25.69 6.13
CA SER A 480 -8.99 -25.42 6.43
C SER A 480 -8.51 -26.09 7.73
N TRP A 481 -7.21 -26.37 7.77
CA TRP A 481 -6.48 -26.96 8.90
C TRP A 481 -5.17 -26.19 9.08
N VAL A 482 -4.51 -26.36 10.23
CA VAL A 482 -3.25 -25.67 10.56
C VAL A 482 -2.10 -26.67 10.47
N ASP A 483 -1.23 -26.46 9.48
CA ASP A 483 0.06 -27.16 9.35
C ASP A 483 1.00 -26.73 10.48
N LYS A 484 1.17 -27.60 11.48
CA LYS A 484 1.98 -27.34 12.68
C LYS A 484 3.46 -27.60 12.45
N ASN A 485 3.79 -28.52 11.54
CA ASN A 485 5.16 -29.01 11.34
C ASN A 485 5.80 -28.51 10.03
N ARG A 486 5.03 -27.78 9.22
CA ARG A 486 5.38 -27.11 7.96
C ARG A 486 5.71 -28.10 6.82
N ASN A 487 5.07 -29.27 6.80
CA ASN A 487 5.29 -30.34 5.79
C ASN A 487 4.34 -30.30 4.58
N ASN A 488 3.39 -29.36 4.53
CA ASN A 488 2.36 -29.18 3.50
C ASN A 488 1.40 -30.39 3.30
N GLN A 489 1.21 -31.23 4.31
CA GLN A 489 0.31 -32.38 4.33
C GLN A 489 -0.48 -32.42 5.64
N GLN A 490 -1.79 -32.70 5.58
CA GLN A 490 -2.61 -32.76 6.79
C GLN A 490 -2.27 -34.02 7.60
N ASP A 491 -1.61 -33.84 8.74
CA ASP A 491 -1.26 -34.96 9.62
C ASP A 491 -2.47 -35.41 10.50
N PRO A 492 -2.50 -36.66 11.01
CA PRO A 492 -3.66 -37.20 11.72
C PRO A 492 -4.07 -36.48 13.03
N ASP A 493 -3.22 -35.62 13.58
CA ASP A 493 -3.53 -34.75 14.73
C ASP A 493 -3.82 -33.29 14.34
N GLU A 494 -3.94 -32.98 13.04
CA GLU A 494 -4.30 -31.67 12.48
C GLU A 494 -5.76 -31.68 12.03
N PRO A 495 -6.72 -31.45 12.96
CA PRO A 495 -8.13 -31.48 12.61
C PRO A 495 -8.46 -30.38 11.60
N VAL A 496 -9.47 -30.64 10.78
CA VAL A 496 -10.16 -29.60 10.02
C VAL A 496 -10.88 -28.67 11.01
N VAL A 497 -10.65 -27.36 10.88
CA VAL A 497 -11.19 -26.32 11.76
C VAL A 497 -11.99 -25.28 10.98
N GLY A 498 -11.49 -24.84 9.82
CA GLY A 498 -12.05 -23.74 9.05
C GLY A 498 -11.65 -22.36 9.57
N ASP A 499 -11.31 -21.44 8.67
CA ASP A 499 -10.80 -20.11 8.98
C ASP A 499 -11.78 -19.30 9.83
N PHE A 500 -13.08 -19.51 9.68
CA PHE A 500 -14.09 -18.83 10.49
C PHE A 500 -13.96 -19.20 11.99
N ALA A 501 -13.63 -20.45 12.31
CA ALA A 501 -13.37 -20.87 13.69
C ALA A 501 -12.01 -20.39 14.19
N LEU A 502 -10.97 -20.39 13.35
CA LEU A 502 -9.64 -19.86 13.68
C LEU A 502 -9.69 -18.35 13.99
N MET A 503 -10.32 -17.55 13.11
CA MET A 503 -10.57 -16.12 13.33
C MET A 503 -11.39 -15.87 14.60
N LYS A 504 -12.36 -16.74 14.91
CA LYS A 504 -13.19 -16.60 16.11
C LYS A 504 -12.39 -16.85 17.38
N ALA A 505 -11.49 -17.83 17.38
CA ALA A 505 -10.56 -18.09 18.47
C ALA A 505 -9.55 -16.95 18.67
N MET A 506 -9.06 -16.35 17.57
CA MET A 506 -8.22 -15.14 17.58
C MET A 506 -8.97 -13.88 18.07
N GLY A 507 -10.31 -13.92 18.15
CA GLY A 507 -11.13 -12.84 18.67
C GLY A 507 -11.51 -11.77 17.65
N VAL A 508 -11.44 -12.07 16.35
CA VAL A 508 -11.98 -11.26 15.25
C VAL A 508 -13.48 -11.00 15.48
N ASN A 509 -13.97 -9.83 15.09
CA ASN A 509 -15.40 -9.50 15.11
C ASN A 509 -15.93 -8.88 13.81
N THR A 510 -15.04 -8.50 12.89
CA THR A 510 -15.37 -7.84 11.62
C THR A 510 -14.48 -8.40 10.51
N LEU A 511 -15.05 -8.75 9.36
CA LEU A 511 -14.29 -8.96 8.13
C LEU A 511 -14.43 -7.75 7.21
N ARG A 512 -13.38 -7.45 6.45
CA ARG A 512 -13.42 -6.51 5.33
C ARG A 512 -13.30 -7.27 4.02
N ILE A 513 -14.27 -7.07 3.14
CA ILE A 513 -14.36 -7.68 1.80
C ILE A 513 -14.72 -6.61 0.77
N TYR A 514 -14.45 -6.86 -0.50
CA TYR A 514 -14.98 -6.05 -1.62
C TYR A 514 -16.12 -6.79 -2.32
N ALA A 515 -17.04 -6.03 -2.94
CA ALA A 515 -18.11 -6.59 -3.77
C ALA A 515 -17.65 -6.94 -5.21
N GLN A 516 -16.35 -6.84 -5.47
CA GLN A 516 -15.66 -7.03 -6.74
C GLN A 516 -14.26 -7.62 -6.49
N PRO A 517 -13.61 -8.22 -7.51
CA PRO A 517 -14.15 -8.55 -8.83
C PRO A 517 -15.15 -9.71 -8.80
N GLN A 518 -15.15 -10.49 -7.73
CA GLN A 518 -16.05 -11.63 -7.49
C GLN A 518 -17.26 -11.16 -6.66
N LYS A 519 -18.45 -11.73 -6.91
CA LYS A 519 -19.64 -11.39 -6.12
C LYS A 519 -19.56 -12.11 -4.76
N PRO A 520 -19.78 -11.41 -3.63
CA PRO A 520 -19.92 -12.08 -2.34
C PRO A 520 -21.16 -12.99 -2.26
N ASP A 521 -21.00 -14.19 -1.71
CA ASP A 521 -22.14 -15.05 -1.34
C ASP A 521 -22.83 -14.50 -0.08
N LYS A 522 -24.03 -13.98 -0.31
CA LYS A 522 -24.93 -13.42 0.70
C LYS A 522 -25.38 -14.46 1.74
N ALA A 523 -25.54 -15.73 1.35
CA ALA A 523 -25.92 -16.81 2.25
C ALA A 523 -24.75 -17.23 3.15
N LEU A 524 -23.53 -17.34 2.60
CA LEU A 524 -22.32 -17.58 3.37
C LEU A 524 -22.08 -16.49 4.44
N LEU A 525 -22.13 -15.21 4.05
CA LEU A 525 -21.90 -14.10 4.97
C LEU A 525 -22.97 -14.02 6.07
N LYS A 526 -24.22 -14.38 5.75
CA LYS A 526 -25.29 -14.49 6.75
C LYS A 526 -25.03 -15.62 7.74
N LYS A 527 -24.72 -16.82 7.25
CA LYS A 527 -24.38 -17.97 8.09
C LYS A 527 -23.16 -17.68 8.98
N MET A 528 -22.14 -17.03 8.43
CA MET A 528 -20.96 -16.56 9.15
C MET A 528 -21.31 -15.63 10.32
N PHE A 529 -22.23 -14.67 10.10
CA PHE A 529 -22.71 -13.79 11.16
C PHE A 529 -23.56 -14.54 12.21
N GLU A 530 -24.41 -15.48 11.78
CA GLU A 530 -25.27 -16.26 12.68
C GLU A 530 -24.48 -17.25 13.56
N GLU A 531 -23.44 -17.90 13.02
CA GLU A 531 -22.60 -18.89 13.72
C GLU A 531 -21.43 -18.25 14.49
N TYR A 532 -20.74 -17.26 13.90
CA TYR A 532 -19.50 -16.69 14.46
C TYR A 532 -19.66 -15.24 14.93
N GLY A 533 -20.76 -14.55 14.61
CA GLY A 533 -21.01 -13.17 15.03
C GLY A 533 -20.14 -12.12 14.32
N PHE A 534 -19.53 -12.45 13.18
CA PHE A 534 -18.71 -11.52 12.41
C PHE A 534 -19.58 -10.54 11.63
N ARG A 535 -19.36 -9.24 11.83
CA ARG A 535 -19.90 -8.20 10.93
C ARG A 535 -19.02 -8.02 9.69
N VAL A 536 -19.54 -7.31 8.70
CA VAL A 536 -18.87 -7.13 7.40
C VAL A 536 -18.77 -5.65 7.06
N ILE A 537 -17.55 -5.20 6.80
CA ILE A 537 -17.26 -3.97 6.06
C ILE A 537 -17.28 -4.33 4.59
N ILE A 538 -18.22 -3.78 3.82
CA ILE A 538 -18.35 -4.06 2.38
C ILE A 538 -17.77 -2.88 1.59
N GLY A 539 -16.73 -3.16 0.82
CA GLY A 539 -16.01 -2.20 0.00
C GLY A 539 -16.42 -2.24 -1.48
N ASN A 540 -16.30 -1.09 -2.15
CA ASN A 540 -16.30 -0.97 -3.61
C ASN A 540 -14.98 -0.32 -4.06
N PHE A 541 -14.31 -0.86 -5.08
CA PHE A 541 -13.01 -0.33 -5.55
C PHE A 541 -13.10 1.08 -6.16
N LEU A 542 -14.30 1.51 -6.58
CA LEU A 542 -14.58 2.83 -7.12
C LEU A 542 -13.56 3.24 -8.20
N GLY A 543 -13.31 2.37 -9.18
CA GLY A 543 -12.37 2.63 -10.28
C GLY A 543 -10.89 2.39 -9.98
N LYS A 544 -10.50 2.02 -8.75
CA LYS A 544 -9.14 1.49 -8.51
C LYS A 544 -8.92 0.26 -9.41
N TYR A 545 -7.72 0.12 -9.98
CA TYR A 545 -7.40 -1.00 -10.89
C TYR A 545 -8.28 -1.05 -12.16
N ALA A 546 -8.85 0.10 -12.56
CA ALA A 546 -9.91 0.25 -13.56
C ALA A 546 -11.25 -0.49 -13.28
N ILE A 547 -11.36 -1.20 -12.15
CA ILE A 547 -12.52 -2.04 -11.78
C ILE A 547 -13.81 -1.22 -11.78
N ASP A 548 -14.83 -1.76 -12.45
CA ASP A 548 -16.19 -1.21 -12.60
C ASP A 548 -16.29 0.21 -13.22
N SER A 549 -15.19 0.79 -13.70
CA SER A 549 -15.23 2.04 -14.49
C SER A 549 -15.57 1.82 -15.97
N GLY A 550 -15.21 0.65 -16.52
CA GLY A 550 -15.25 0.37 -17.95
C GLY A 550 -14.02 0.83 -18.75
N ALA A 551 -13.07 1.53 -18.11
CA ALA A 551 -11.81 1.95 -18.72
C ALA A 551 -10.89 0.75 -19.01
N ALA A 552 -9.99 0.90 -19.99
CA ALA A 552 -8.86 -0.02 -20.14
C ALA A 552 -7.80 0.21 -19.04
N TRP A 553 -7.03 -0.80 -18.64
CA TRP A 553 -5.97 -0.63 -17.62
C TRP A 553 -4.94 0.47 -17.98
N ALA A 554 -4.61 0.61 -19.27
CA ALA A 554 -3.66 1.61 -19.77
C ALA A 554 -4.25 3.03 -19.88
N GLU A 555 -5.57 3.15 -19.96
CA GLU A 555 -6.31 4.41 -19.89
C GLU A 555 -6.46 4.83 -18.41
N GLY A 556 -6.85 3.88 -17.56
CA GLY A 556 -7.16 4.07 -16.16
C GLY A 556 -8.51 4.76 -15.93
N THR A 557 -9.02 4.67 -14.71
CA THR A 557 -10.24 5.41 -14.35
C THR A 557 -9.96 6.91 -14.30
N ASP A 558 -10.59 7.63 -15.22
CA ASP A 558 -10.77 9.08 -15.13
C ASP A 558 -12.03 9.46 -14.32
N TYR A 559 -11.88 10.23 -13.23
CA TYR A 559 -12.97 10.73 -12.40
C TYR A 559 -13.66 12.00 -12.95
N GLU A 560 -13.13 12.61 -14.02
CA GLU A 560 -13.80 13.68 -14.78
C GLU A 560 -14.66 13.11 -15.92
N ASN A 561 -14.42 11.86 -16.36
CA ASN A 561 -15.18 11.18 -17.42
C ASN A 561 -16.60 10.77 -16.94
N PRO A 562 -17.69 11.27 -17.57
CA PRO A 562 -19.05 10.96 -17.15
C PRO A 562 -19.43 9.47 -17.24
N GLY A 563 -18.95 8.74 -18.25
CA GLY A 563 -19.25 7.32 -18.44
C GLY A 563 -18.59 6.44 -17.38
N HIS A 564 -17.35 6.77 -16.99
CA HIS A 564 -16.68 6.09 -15.88
C HIS A 564 -17.41 6.33 -14.56
N ARG A 565 -17.86 7.57 -14.29
CA ARG A 565 -18.68 7.92 -13.12
C ARG A 565 -20.00 7.18 -13.10
N GLU A 566 -20.70 7.09 -14.24
CA GLU A 566 -21.97 6.37 -14.37
C GLU A 566 -21.80 4.86 -14.08
N ASN A 567 -20.79 4.22 -14.65
CA ASN A 567 -20.49 2.80 -14.42
C ASN A 567 -20.13 2.53 -12.95
N MET A 568 -19.24 3.34 -12.36
CA MET A 568 -18.85 3.21 -10.94
C MET A 568 -20.02 3.48 -9.99
N MET A 569 -20.87 4.46 -10.30
CA MET A 569 -22.09 4.73 -9.54
C MET A 569 -23.04 3.52 -9.60
N ALA A 570 -23.34 3.01 -10.80
CA ALA A 570 -24.21 1.85 -10.99
C ALA A 570 -23.70 0.59 -10.25
N SER A 571 -22.38 0.42 -10.20
CA SER A 571 -21.71 -0.61 -9.39
C SER A 571 -21.97 -0.46 -7.89
N VAL A 572 -21.77 0.74 -7.32
CA VAL A 572 -22.06 1.01 -5.90
C VAL A 572 -23.56 0.87 -5.62
N GLN A 573 -24.42 1.32 -6.53
CA GLN A 573 -25.87 1.19 -6.41
C GLN A 573 -26.30 -0.28 -6.31
N LYS A 574 -25.76 -1.14 -7.17
CA LYS A 574 -25.96 -2.60 -7.14
C LYS A 574 -25.46 -3.22 -5.83
N MET A 575 -24.29 -2.83 -5.35
CA MET A 575 -23.73 -3.33 -4.08
C MET A 575 -24.62 -2.99 -2.89
N VAL A 576 -24.99 -1.72 -2.73
CA VAL A 576 -25.77 -1.26 -1.56
C VAL A 576 -27.17 -1.84 -1.57
N MET A 577 -27.85 -1.86 -2.73
CA MET A 577 -29.21 -2.42 -2.84
C MET A 577 -29.26 -3.95 -2.70
N GLU A 578 -28.16 -4.67 -2.90
CA GLU A 578 -28.07 -6.11 -2.62
C GLU A 578 -27.93 -6.41 -1.12
N PHE A 579 -27.18 -5.58 -0.37
CA PHE A 579 -26.67 -5.93 0.96
C PHE A 579 -27.17 -5.08 2.13
N LYS A 580 -27.68 -3.85 1.93
CA LYS A 580 -28.00 -2.91 3.03
C LYS A 580 -28.94 -3.43 4.11
N ASP A 581 -29.88 -4.30 3.72
CA ASP A 581 -30.91 -4.84 4.62
C ASP A 581 -30.41 -6.06 5.44
N GLU A 582 -29.14 -6.47 5.29
CA GLU A 582 -28.58 -7.61 6.02
C GLU A 582 -28.01 -7.22 7.40
N PRO A 583 -28.32 -8.01 8.46
CA PRO A 583 -28.00 -7.65 9.84
C PRO A 583 -26.49 -7.65 10.15
N TYR A 584 -25.67 -8.19 9.24
CA TYR A 584 -24.22 -8.31 9.37
C TYR A 584 -23.45 -7.10 8.85
N VAL A 585 -24.04 -6.21 8.04
CA VAL A 585 -23.34 -5.01 7.53
C VAL A 585 -22.90 -4.14 8.69
N LEU A 586 -21.67 -3.61 8.65
CA LEU A 586 -21.17 -2.64 9.62
C LEU A 586 -21.21 -1.22 9.04
N LEU A 587 -20.57 -1.03 7.89
CA LEU A 587 -20.40 0.24 7.20
C LEU A 587 -19.91 -0.02 5.77
N TRP A 588 -20.05 0.99 4.91
CA TRP A 588 -19.60 0.96 3.52
C TRP A 588 -18.20 1.56 3.39
N VAL A 589 -17.35 0.99 2.52
CA VAL A 589 -16.04 1.56 2.16
C VAL A 589 -16.01 1.90 0.68
N LEU A 590 -15.60 3.13 0.36
CA LEU A 590 -15.39 3.61 -1.00
C LEU A 590 -13.89 3.71 -1.31
N GLY A 591 -13.47 3.06 -2.39
CA GLY A 591 -12.08 3.03 -2.86
C GLY A 591 -11.18 1.98 -2.21
N ASN A 592 -9.95 1.93 -2.69
CA ASN A 592 -8.81 1.25 -2.11
C ASN A 592 -7.51 1.96 -2.55
N GLU A 593 -7.08 2.98 -1.81
CA GLU A 593 -5.86 3.77 -2.12
C GLU A 593 -5.88 4.46 -3.51
N ASN A 594 -7.04 4.91 -3.98
CA ASN A 594 -7.17 5.49 -5.33
C ASN A 594 -6.24 6.72 -5.51
N ASN A 595 -6.00 7.46 -4.44
CA ASN A 595 -5.05 8.58 -4.34
C ASN A 595 -3.61 8.25 -4.81
N TYR A 596 -3.19 6.99 -4.85
CA TYR A 596 -1.90 6.58 -5.41
C TYR A 596 -1.90 6.40 -6.95
N GLY A 597 -2.97 6.75 -7.67
CA GLY A 597 -2.98 6.84 -9.14
C GLY A 597 -2.85 5.53 -9.93
N VAL A 598 -2.61 4.40 -9.30
CA VAL A 598 -2.49 3.10 -9.99
C VAL A 598 -3.76 2.78 -10.78
N ALA A 599 -3.63 2.78 -12.12
CA ALA A 599 -4.71 2.64 -13.10
C ALA A 599 -5.90 3.62 -12.88
N SER A 600 -5.61 4.86 -12.47
CA SER A 600 -6.60 5.96 -12.40
C SER A 600 -5.93 7.34 -12.39
N ASN A 601 -6.71 8.43 -12.43
CA ASN A 601 -6.16 9.80 -12.36
C ASN A 601 -6.33 10.50 -11.00
N ALA A 602 -6.72 9.81 -9.93
CA ALA A 602 -6.94 10.40 -8.61
C ALA A 602 -5.68 10.99 -7.94
N ASP A 603 -4.48 10.64 -8.41
CA ASP A 603 -3.21 11.30 -8.04
C ASP A 603 -3.07 12.70 -8.66
N LYS A 604 -3.49 12.84 -9.92
CA LYS A 604 -3.40 14.07 -10.74
C LYS A 604 -4.63 14.96 -10.58
N LYS A 605 -5.77 14.37 -10.20
CA LYS A 605 -7.10 15.00 -10.08
C LYS A 605 -7.79 14.65 -8.74
N PRO A 606 -7.13 14.80 -7.58
CA PRO A 606 -7.70 14.40 -6.29
C PRO A 606 -9.01 15.12 -5.95
N GLN A 607 -9.21 16.37 -6.38
CA GLN A 607 -10.49 17.06 -6.20
C GLN A 607 -11.64 16.34 -6.93
N ALA A 608 -11.49 16.00 -8.21
CA ALA A 608 -12.53 15.31 -8.98
C ALA A 608 -12.85 13.93 -8.40
N TYR A 609 -11.83 13.23 -7.90
CA TYR A 609 -12.00 11.99 -7.14
C TYR A 609 -12.83 12.19 -5.87
N PHE A 610 -12.44 13.12 -4.98
CA PHE A 610 -13.17 13.32 -3.71
C PHE A 610 -14.57 13.92 -3.89
N GLU A 611 -14.79 14.77 -4.90
CA GLU A 611 -16.15 15.22 -5.28
C GLU A 611 -17.04 14.05 -5.72
N PHE A 612 -16.50 13.08 -6.48
CA PHE A 612 -17.23 11.88 -6.86
C PHE A 612 -17.46 10.92 -5.67
N VAL A 613 -16.47 10.72 -4.80
CA VAL A 613 -16.64 10.01 -3.51
C VAL A 613 -17.78 10.64 -2.69
N ASN A 614 -17.91 11.97 -2.70
CA ASN A 614 -18.99 12.68 -2.01
C ASN A 614 -20.36 12.55 -2.69
N GLU A 615 -20.40 12.52 -4.02
CA GLU A 615 -21.61 12.21 -4.79
C GLU A 615 -22.13 10.82 -4.44
N VAL A 616 -21.26 9.82 -4.44
CA VAL A 616 -21.58 8.45 -4.07
C VAL A 616 -22.01 8.35 -2.60
N ALA A 617 -21.27 8.96 -1.66
CA ALA A 617 -21.62 8.92 -0.24
C ALA A 617 -23.00 9.53 0.06
N ARG A 618 -23.36 10.65 -0.59
CA ARG A 618 -24.71 11.24 -0.52
C ARG A 618 -25.77 10.31 -1.11
N TRP A 619 -25.48 9.63 -2.22
CA TRP A 619 -26.42 8.67 -2.79
C TRP A 619 -26.67 7.50 -1.82
N ILE A 620 -25.62 6.86 -1.30
CA ILE A 620 -25.75 5.74 -0.33
C ILE A 620 -26.65 6.17 0.83
N LYS A 621 -26.33 7.31 1.46
CA LYS A 621 -27.04 7.83 2.65
C LYS A 621 -28.48 8.28 2.38
N SER A 622 -28.89 8.36 1.11
CA SER A 622 -30.29 8.60 0.73
C SER A 622 -31.11 7.31 0.56
N VAL A 623 -30.46 6.14 0.45
CA VAL A 623 -31.14 4.82 0.35
C VAL A 623 -30.84 3.89 1.52
N ASP A 624 -29.79 4.17 2.29
CA ASP A 624 -29.35 3.49 3.51
C ASP A 624 -28.85 4.54 4.51
N PRO A 625 -29.73 5.09 5.37
CA PRO A 625 -29.35 5.97 6.47
C PRO A 625 -28.84 5.20 7.71
N ASP A 626 -28.87 3.87 7.69
CA ASP A 626 -28.60 3.01 8.85
C ASP A 626 -27.11 2.69 9.04
N HIS A 627 -26.32 2.78 7.96
CA HIS A 627 -24.89 2.45 7.97
C HIS A 627 -24.00 3.65 7.60
N PRO A 628 -22.93 3.94 8.36
CA PRO A 628 -21.95 4.97 8.00
C PRO A 628 -21.23 4.69 6.67
N VAL A 629 -20.76 5.75 6.00
CA VAL A 629 -19.91 5.64 4.80
C VAL A 629 -18.48 6.07 5.12
N ALA A 630 -17.50 5.26 4.70
CA ALA A 630 -16.07 5.54 4.80
C ALA A 630 -15.41 5.63 3.42
N VAL A 631 -14.28 6.33 3.33
CA VAL A 631 -13.32 6.19 2.23
C VAL A 631 -12.15 5.30 2.68
N ASN A 632 -11.49 4.56 1.78
CA ASN A 632 -10.16 3.97 2.02
C ASN A 632 -9.08 4.69 1.20
N ASN A 633 -8.23 5.45 1.89
CA ASN A 633 -7.10 6.18 1.33
C ASN A 633 -5.76 5.46 1.57
N GLY A 634 -4.76 5.72 0.74
CA GLY A 634 -3.37 5.36 1.03
C GLY A 634 -2.72 6.41 1.93
N ASP A 635 -2.53 6.09 3.21
CA ASP A 635 -2.07 7.01 4.27
C ASP A 635 -2.83 8.37 4.24
N THR A 636 -2.22 9.50 4.65
CA THR A 636 -2.85 10.83 4.74
C THR A 636 -2.68 11.71 3.49
N LEU A 637 -2.25 11.16 2.35
CA LEU A 637 -2.09 11.94 1.12
C LEU A 637 -3.46 12.47 0.64
N PHE A 638 -3.53 13.77 0.36
CA PHE A 638 -4.71 14.57 0.00
C PHE A 638 -5.83 14.67 1.06
N LEU A 639 -5.49 14.49 2.34
CA LEU A 639 -6.45 14.55 3.45
C LEU A 639 -7.18 15.91 3.60
N ASP A 640 -6.54 17.04 3.24
CA ASP A 640 -7.22 18.36 3.23
C ASP A 640 -8.20 18.51 2.06
N ILE A 641 -7.87 17.93 0.90
CA ILE A 641 -8.73 17.87 -0.28
C ILE A 641 -9.95 17.00 0.03
N PHE A 642 -9.77 15.84 0.67
CA PHE A 642 -10.86 15.04 1.24
C PHE A 642 -11.72 15.87 2.21
N ALA A 643 -11.10 16.55 3.18
CA ALA A 643 -11.83 17.32 4.20
C ALA A 643 -12.68 18.45 3.58
N ARG A 644 -12.24 19.03 2.46
CA ARG A 644 -12.93 20.10 1.73
C ARG A 644 -14.03 19.59 0.80
N TYR A 645 -13.76 18.53 0.02
CA TYR A 645 -14.62 18.10 -1.09
C TYR A 645 -15.44 16.83 -0.81
N ALA A 646 -15.14 16.10 0.26
CA ALA A 646 -15.91 14.94 0.74
C ALA A 646 -16.59 15.15 2.12
N PRO A 647 -17.38 16.24 2.33
CA PRO A 647 -18.02 16.52 3.62
C PRO A 647 -19.00 15.42 4.08
N ASP A 648 -19.71 14.75 3.17
CA ASP A 648 -20.78 13.78 3.48
C ASP A 648 -20.29 12.37 3.79
N VAL A 649 -19.02 12.04 3.54
CA VAL A 649 -18.37 10.82 4.04
C VAL A 649 -18.24 10.91 5.56
N ASP A 650 -18.51 9.84 6.30
CA ASP A 650 -18.54 9.86 7.77
C ASP A 650 -17.21 9.49 8.43
N ILE A 651 -16.36 8.71 7.75
CA ILE A 651 -15.09 8.22 8.26
C ILE A 651 -13.98 8.37 7.20
N PHE A 652 -12.80 8.85 7.60
CA PHE A 652 -11.59 8.70 6.78
C PHE A 652 -10.83 7.46 7.26
N ALA A 653 -10.92 6.36 6.54
CA ALA A 653 -10.12 5.17 6.81
C ALA A 653 -8.95 5.08 5.83
N ALA A 654 -7.88 4.39 6.23
CA ALA A 654 -6.70 4.28 5.40
C ALA A 654 -5.92 2.98 5.60
N ASN A 655 -5.26 2.56 4.52
CA ASN A 655 -4.16 1.60 4.55
C ASN A 655 -2.90 2.32 5.05
N VAL A 656 -2.27 1.84 6.12
CA VAL A 656 -1.18 2.54 6.80
C VAL A 656 -0.10 1.58 7.29
N TYR A 657 1.10 1.70 6.72
CA TYR A 657 2.23 0.78 6.93
C TYR A 657 3.45 1.47 7.57
N ARG A 658 3.23 2.33 8.58
CA ARG A 658 4.24 3.26 9.11
C ARG A 658 5.37 2.61 9.93
N GLY A 659 5.18 1.41 10.49
CA GLY A 659 6.22 0.62 11.14
C GLY A 659 5.73 -0.23 12.32
N ASP A 660 6.66 -0.79 13.10
CA ASP A 660 6.36 -1.51 14.35
C ASP A 660 5.78 -0.61 15.46
N TYR A 661 5.92 0.71 15.31
CA TYR A 661 5.72 1.69 16.35
C TYR A 661 4.35 2.37 16.37
N GLY A 662 3.39 1.86 15.57
CA GLY A 662 2.04 2.41 15.46
C GLY A 662 1.89 3.41 14.32
N PHE A 663 0.73 4.08 14.30
CA PHE A 663 0.31 4.98 13.22
C PHE A 663 0.74 6.43 13.48
N GLY A 664 1.16 6.73 14.72
CA GLY A 664 1.85 7.97 15.08
C GLY A 664 0.95 9.19 14.96
N SER A 665 1.27 10.11 14.04
CA SER A 665 0.50 11.33 13.80
C SER A 665 -0.84 11.09 13.08
N PHE A 666 -1.12 9.89 12.56
CA PHE A 666 -2.28 9.62 11.69
C PHE A 666 -3.62 10.03 12.31
N TRP A 667 -3.92 9.56 13.52
CA TRP A 667 -5.19 9.80 14.22
C TRP A 667 -5.44 11.30 14.45
N GLU A 668 -4.40 12.00 14.88
CA GLU A 668 -4.39 13.43 15.14
C GLU A 668 -4.51 14.23 13.83
N GLN A 669 -3.80 13.82 12.76
CA GLN A 669 -3.89 14.45 11.43
C GLN A 669 -5.31 14.37 10.86
N VAL A 670 -5.97 13.20 10.92
CA VAL A 670 -7.35 13.04 10.43
C VAL A 670 -8.32 13.91 11.22
N PHE A 671 -8.18 13.97 12.54
CA PHE A 671 -9.04 14.80 13.37
C PHE A 671 -8.79 16.31 13.18
N ASP A 672 -7.54 16.77 13.22
CA ASP A 672 -7.16 18.18 13.04
C ASP A 672 -7.56 18.70 11.65
N ALA A 673 -7.50 17.86 10.61
CA ALA A 673 -7.84 18.25 9.23
C ALA A 673 -9.34 18.18 8.89
N SER A 674 -10.07 17.19 9.43
CA SER A 674 -11.45 16.89 8.98
C SER A 674 -12.52 16.87 10.09
N GLY A 675 -12.12 16.74 11.36
CA GLY A 675 -13.01 16.54 12.50
C GLY A 675 -13.75 15.19 12.52
N LYS A 676 -13.36 14.24 11.65
CA LYS A 676 -14.00 12.92 11.47
C LYS A 676 -13.27 11.81 12.23
N PRO A 677 -13.93 10.67 12.53
CA PRO A 677 -13.27 9.45 12.99
C PRO A 677 -12.39 8.84 11.89
N ALA A 678 -11.50 7.94 12.32
CA ALA A 678 -10.70 7.08 11.47
C ALA A 678 -10.72 5.62 11.95
N PHE A 679 -10.40 4.69 11.06
CA PHE A 679 -9.87 3.37 11.40
C PHE A 679 -8.85 2.94 10.34
N ILE A 680 -8.03 1.95 10.67
CA ILE A 680 -7.04 1.39 9.75
C ILE A 680 -7.67 0.22 9.00
N THR A 681 -7.76 0.32 7.66
CA THR A 681 -8.29 -0.76 6.81
C THR A 681 -7.28 -1.87 6.59
N GLU A 682 -5.99 -1.53 6.52
CA GLU A 682 -4.88 -2.48 6.36
C GLU A 682 -3.62 -2.00 7.07
N TYR A 683 -2.97 -2.90 7.80
CA TYR A 683 -1.61 -2.78 8.34
C TYR A 683 -1.03 -4.18 8.58
N GLY A 684 0.29 -4.32 8.54
CA GLY A 684 0.99 -5.59 8.78
C GLY A 684 2.37 -5.62 8.12
N CYS A 685 3.05 -6.75 8.24
CA CYS A 685 4.30 -7.02 7.52
C CYS A 685 4.44 -8.52 7.19
N PRO A 686 5.30 -8.92 6.24
CA PRO A 686 5.67 -10.32 6.06
C PRO A 686 6.35 -10.91 7.31
N ALA A 687 6.22 -12.22 7.50
CA ALA A 687 6.97 -13.02 8.48
C ALA A 687 8.15 -13.79 7.84
N PHE A 688 8.37 -13.67 6.53
CA PHE A 688 9.47 -14.29 5.81
C PHE A 688 10.44 -13.22 5.27
N ALA A 689 11.74 -13.38 5.53
CA ALA A 689 12.78 -12.48 5.04
C ALA A 689 14.12 -13.24 4.86
N PRO A 690 14.88 -13.06 3.75
CA PRO A 690 16.13 -13.80 3.47
C PRO A 690 17.32 -13.57 4.43
N HIS A 691 17.11 -12.88 5.55
CA HIS A 691 18.12 -12.57 6.56
C HIS A 691 17.65 -12.90 7.99
N LEU A 692 16.50 -13.56 8.14
CA LEU A 692 15.94 -14.02 9.41
C LEU A 692 15.64 -15.52 9.30
N THR A 693 15.71 -16.25 10.41
CA THR A 693 15.04 -17.55 10.52
C THR A 693 13.52 -17.35 10.59
N LEU A 694 12.73 -18.41 10.34
CA LEU A 694 11.28 -18.34 10.43
C LEU A 694 10.79 -17.92 11.82
N GLU A 695 11.47 -18.36 12.89
CA GLU A 695 11.16 -17.97 14.28
C GLU A 695 11.39 -16.47 14.51
N GLU A 696 12.52 -15.92 14.05
CA GLU A 696 12.84 -14.49 14.13
C GLU A 696 11.90 -13.63 13.26
N GLY A 697 11.38 -14.19 12.15
CA GLY A 697 10.37 -13.57 11.29
C GLY A 697 8.97 -13.55 11.91
N ASP A 698 8.54 -14.67 12.51
CA ASP A 698 7.30 -14.79 13.28
C ASP A 698 7.33 -13.83 14.50
N GLU A 699 8.45 -13.74 15.22
CA GLU A 699 8.66 -12.78 16.32
C GLU A 699 8.59 -11.32 15.85
N ALA A 700 9.24 -10.99 14.72
CA ALA A 700 9.22 -9.63 14.17
C ALA A 700 7.81 -9.20 13.75
N GLN A 701 7.03 -10.10 13.12
CA GLN A 701 5.64 -9.84 12.77
C GLN A 701 4.75 -9.68 14.01
N ALA A 702 4.94 -10.53 15.04
CA ALA A 702 4.23 -10.41 16.32
C ALA A 702 4.53 -9.08 17.04
N ALA A 703 5.79 -8.63 17.02
CA ALA A 703 6.18 -7.32 17.55
C ALA A 703 5.52 -6.16 16.80
N TYR A 704 5.48 -6.23 15.45
CA TYR A 704 4.80 -5.24 14.60
C TYR A 704 3.31 -5.13 14.93
N HIS A 705 2.59 -6.26 14.99
CA HIS A 705 1.16 -6.24 15.33
C HIS A 705 0.90 -5.81 16.77
N ARG A 706 1.73 -6.21 17.75
CA ARG A 706 1.60 -5.74 19.14
C ARG A 706 1.74 -4.23 19.23
N GLY A 707 2.76 -3.66 18.61
CA GLY A 707 3.03 -2.22 18.67
C GLY A 707 1.92 -1.38 18.04
N ASN A 708 1.37 -1.82 16.90
CA ASN A 708 0.24 -1.18 16.22
C ASN A 708 -1.09 -1.39 16.96
N TRP A 709 -1.35 -2.57 17.53
CA TRP A 709 -2.58 -2.81 18.31
C TRP A 709 -2.64 -1.96 19.59
N MET A 710 -1.50 -1.77 20.26
CA MET A 710 -1.41 -0.84 21.39
C MET A 710 -1.64 0.63 20.96
N ASP A 711 -1.26 1.00 19.73
CA ASP A 711 -1.53 2.33 19.17
C ASP A 711 -3.03 2.56 18.91
N ILE A 712 -3.72 1.56 18.37
CA ILE A 712 -5.18 1.57 18.21
C ILE A 712 -5.86 1.71 19.58
N ALA A 713 -5.40 0.97 20.60
CA ALA A 713 -5.96 1.01 21.95
C ALA A 713 -5.85 2.40 22.61
N GLU A 714 -4.73 3.10 22.43
CA GLU A 714 -4.53 4.47 22.96
C GLU A 714 -5.36 5.54 22.22
N ASN A 715 -5.81 5.26 21.00
CA ASN A 715 -6.62 6.18 20.19
C ASN A 715 -8.13 5.81 20.17
N LEU A 716 -8.58 4.94 21.09
CA LEU A 716 -10.01 4.67 21.30
C LEU A 716 -10.70 5.81 22.05
N ALA A 717 -12.00 5.97 21.83
CA ALA A 717 -12.81 6.99 22.52
C ALA A 717 -12.85 6.80 24.04
N GLY A 718 -12.08 7.62 24.74
CA GLY A 718 -12.02 7.66 26.20
C GLY A 718 -10.83 6.88 26.78
N SER A 719 -9.87 6.49 25.94
CA SER A 719 -8.47 6.37 26.36
C SER A 719 -7.89 7.75 26.74
#